data_AF-A0A9W4NAJ6-F1
#
_entry.id   AF-A0A9W4NAJ6-F1
#
_cell.length_a   1.000
_cell.length_b   1.000
_cell.length_c   1.000
_cell.angle_alpha   90.00
_cell.angle_beta   90.00
_cell.angle_gamma   90.00
#
_symmetry.space_group_name_H-M   'P 1'
#
loop_
_entity.id
_entity.type
_entity.pdbx_description
1 polymer ?
#
loop_
_entity_poly.entity_id
_entity_poly.type
_entity_poly.pdbx_seq_one_letter_code
_entity_poly.pdbx_strand_id
1 'polypeptide(L)'
;MEPEVQEKKRPSQGWLPATLRWPYLLCLASLLLFLLAVVETLRQYSQRKGFLIHWSYAEDLPGATWQVYTYLPLVLALLAIVLLDICAQDVFRLEIYFQLAKQDATPARVLFANYCSNGVTASMIAARNRHWIVLCVAPVFLICRMFLPTLASGIISLDGTIFDESKTVHTWPSIVELDTQMSWFNSSLSHQGMLGRSDLGSMFLSRPSAYAAAPVSIPGDATENSFLTVNQTAYWSNLTCVTQSSSGAINNTFSSINSTSGTGSNQLVWLWQMRDFELSGSTNETNTTRCRINLDLEITSKSNQRSLHARYWAPLSNATDTNSSFVPVDGCDSFELFGVILDSRIIDGNITEPNITVLGCSPVYHQTQAAVTLNNNGSIADLQTDPDNIKPLNATDFYVQGLHDVISAKYTRQAQGIAVSNSSSQTERKLNIVQNSKPVNSTAFFNEMQFSWNENFITIINKLFNPASPPTTIDATLSSYVVILAVAPNTAIFTEAILIVCLIVLGMLASTCHRRRNFLQWDPGSIAAQCALISRLFSPSTKLLFSHTNFRQATTRQLRQWSKGKWVEWVDVSGEPRLCIVDRNQPPSHQLSPPVIKKGRRDPPPHFLVFPWFLAECVLLMGVLAAFGICLSYLRLKNIEDYATTAAALSILFLNYAPTAIASIIGSLITSVYRNLSAMEPYIRLQEGMATAKDSIIANRGFRTPYMALTRTRRRKPALLFGISVVCLADLVLRVLSGGVFEPQVQIYRTSSSSVARQYYPSLFESQANETGVGESIMAASRLMNNVSFLPWVSPEYFFVPFSVKHPYPDTLYSTDDATDDDDEDEDEDDEEYDDADADDDDAWATFSTMSRGIGADLDCRTIHPEFKSDPTQGWKYRFSGGTGVSNCTVEIRPETLKNSPGANFTDRSIQFIAPNGTDTCQTSNLFIFASWNQNTVLKSGSTGWMALQCKPKILVQDFNLEFDSRGMIQSYKPIPTGSITKGQLYQNASDSLGLFNQRLTSFSHSLPSRDPSSTQRHDWSGLLTSSTYDVLYPNSTEITSDHLTYVARTVYRRVFSAHLALWRDRYLEHVPSKQAVPVPATAIESLWGLTPSKVLIVAIICLVCVDTSALVAVFILRFNRFKGLRTPRSIGSLMPFVVGGSFATDCGDMYDLTEDERHALLLSQDRRYRLGEFAGETGDQWGLDYDDRHHPSEIELDELRSAM
;
A
#
# COMPACT_ATOMS: atom_id res chain seq x y z
N MET A 1 54.52 -14.63 -80.30
CA MET A 1 53.60 -15.40 -79.45
C MET A 1 53.54 -14.65 -78.13
N GLU A 2 52.56 -13.78 -78.07
CA GLU A 2 52.36 -12.75 -77.04
C GLU A 2 51.36 -13.34 -76.04
N PRO A 3 51.67 -13.44 -74.74
CA PRO A 3 50.69 -13.91 -73.78
C PRO A 3 49.70 -12.79 -73.48
N GLU A 4 48.43 -13.05 -73.79
CA GLU A 4 47.27 -12.22 -73.48
C GLU A 4 47.27 -11.79 -72.00
N VAL A 5 47.31 -10.47 -71.80
CA VAL A 5 46.99 -9.85 -70.51
C VAL A 5 45.50 -10.06 -70.28
N GLN A 6 45.14 -11.02 -69.43
CA GLN A 6 43.77 -11.17 -68.96
C GLN A 6 43.37 -9.94 -68.16
N GLU A 7 42.55 -9.10 -68.78
CA GLU A 7 41.92 -7.95 -68.16
C GLU A 7 40.94 -8.44 -67.08
N LYS A 8 41.41 -8.50 -65.84
CA LYS A 8 40.61 -8.89 -64.66
C LYS A 8 39.50 -7.85 -64.48
N LYS A 9 38.29 -8.15 -64.98
CA LYS A 9 37.09 -7.31 -64.82
C LYS A 9 36.89 -6.96 -63.35
N ARG A 10 36.98 -5.67 -63.03
CA ARG A 10 36.76 -5.12 -61.68
C ARG A 10 35.30 -5.41 -61.24
N PRO A 11 35.06 -5.93 -60.02
CA PRO A 11 33.70 -6.04 -59.51
C PRO A 11 33.07 -4.64 -59.36
N SER A 12 31.87 -4.46 -59.91
CA SER A 12 31.18 -3.17 -60.06
C SER A 12 30.49 -2.65 -58.79
N GLN A 13 30.66 -3.30 -57.63
CA GLN A 13 30.07 -2.87 -56.35
C GLN A 13 31.15 -2.76 -55.26
N GLY A 14 31.34 -1.55 -54.72
CA GLY A 14 32.25 -1.30 -53.61
C GLY A 14 31.82 -1.96 -52.29
N TRP A 15 32.78 -2.27 -51.43
CA TRP A 15 32.62 -2.96 -50.14
C TRP A 15 31.82 -2.14 -49.12
N LEU A 16 30.76 -2.72 -48.56
CA LEU A 16 30.05 -2.22 -47.35
C LEU A 16 30.20 -3.22 -46.19
N PRO A 17 30.32 -2.74 -44.94
CA PRO A 17 30.32 -3.59 -43.76
C PRO A 17 28.95 -4.27 -43.60
N ALA A 18 28.93 -5.46 -43.01
CA ALA A 18 27.71 -6.26 -42.84
C ALA A 18 26.58 -5.51 -42.11
N THR A 19 26.94 -4.56 -41.24
CA THR A 19 26.07 -3.72 -40.41
C THR A 19 25.29 -2.68 -41.20
N LEU A 20 25.80 -2.23 -42.35
CA LEU A 20 25.11 -1.28 -43.25
C LEU A 20 24.38 -1.99 -44.41
N ARG A 21 24.47 -3.31 -44.52
CA ARG A 21 23.74 -4.08 -45.54
C ARG A 21 22.29 -4.29 -45.11
N TRP A 22 21.39 -4.47 -46.09
CA TRP A 22 19.97 -4.76 -45.87
C TRP A 22 19.65 -5.79 -44.78
N PRO A 23 20.26 -7.00 -44.71
CA PRO A 23 19.83 -8.02 -43.75
C PRO A 23 20.01 -7.57 -42.29
N TYR A 24 21.10 -6.87 -41.97
CA TYR A 24 21.32 -6.38 -40.60
C TYR A 24 20.37 -5.25 -40.25
N LEU A 25 20.18 -4.28 -41.15
CA LEU A 25 19.29 -3.15 -40.94
C LEU A 25 17.83 -3.60 -40.81
N LEU A 26 17.39 -4.59 -41.60
CA LEU A 26 16.06 -5.18 -41.50
C LEU A 26 15.87 -5.95 -40.18
N CYS A 27 16.88 -6.71 -39.74
CA CYS A 27 16.82 -7.41 -38.46
C CYS A 27 16.71 -6.42 -37.29
N LEU A 28 17.52 -5.36 -37.29
CA LEU A 28 17.47 -4.33 -36.27
C LEU A 28 16.13 -3.56 -36.30
N ALA A 29 15.64 -3.19 -37.48
CA ALA A 29 14.34 -2.54 -37.63
C ALA A 29 13.19 -3.45 -37.16
N SER A 30 13.23 -4.74 -37.49
CA SER A 30 12.26 -5.73 -37.01
C SER A 30 12.26 -5.84 -35.49
N LEU A 31 13.43 -5.82 -34.85
CA LEU A 31 13.55 -5.85 -33.39
C LEU A 31 12.97 -4.59 -32.73
N LEU A 32 13.26 -3.40 -33.28
CA LEU A 32 12.67 -2.14 -32.78
C LEU A 32 11.16 -2.06 -32.99
N LEU A 33 10.66 -2.56 -34.13
CA LEU A 33 9.23 -2.64 -34.41
C LEU A 33 8.53 -3.61 -33.46
N PHE A 34 9.14 -4.76 -33.19
CA PHE A 34 8.65 -5.71 -32.19
C PHE A 34 8.54 -5.05 -30.80
N LEU A 35 9.58 -4.34 -30.35
CA LEU A 35 9.53 -3.63 -29.06
C LEU A 35 8.45 -2.55 -29.04
N LEU A 36 8.31 -1.79 -30.13
CA LEU A 36 7.27 -0.77 -30.26
C LEU A 36 5.86 -1.40 -30.15
N ALA A 37 5.63 -2.51 -30.87
CA ALA A 37 4.34 -3.21 -30.83
C ALA A 37 4.04 -3.77 -29.43
N VAL A 38 5.03 -4.37 -28.76
CA VAL A 38 4.86 -4.90 -27.40
C VAL A 38 4.51 -3.78 -26.42
N VAL A 39 5.25 -2.67 -26.42
CA VAL A 39 4.97 -1.55 -25.50
C VAL A 39 3.58 -0.95 -25.75
N GLU A 40 3.20 -0.74 -27.01
CA GLU A 40 1.87 -0.22 -27.37
C GLU A 40 0.74 -1.18 -26.93
N THR A 41 0.90 -2.49 -27.19
CA THR A 41 -0.10 -3.48 -26.79
C THR A 41 -0.27 -3.55 -25.28
N LEU A 42 0.82 -3.50 -24.52
CA LEU A 42 0.80 -3.47 -23.06
C LEU A 42 0.14 -2.19 -22.54
N ARG A 43 0.45 -1.03 -23.14
CA ARG A 43 -0.18 0.25 -22.77
C ARG A 43 -1.68 0.24 -23.04
N GLN A 44 -2.11 -0.17 -24.24
CA GLN A 44 -3.54 -0.25 -24.57
C GLN A 44 -4.28 -1.27 -23.70
N TYR A 45 -3.65 -2.40 -23.39
CA TYR A 45 -4.22 -3.39 -22.50
C TYR A 45 -4.40 -2.83 -21.08
N SER A 46 -3.35 -2.20 -20.54
CA SER A 46 -3.40 -1.53 -19.23
C SER A 46 -4.45 -0.43 -19.17
N GLN A 47 -4.60 0.38 -20.23
CA GLN A 47 -5.60 1.45 -20.28
C GLN A 47 -7.04 0.93 -20.38
N ARG A 48 -7.28 -0.19 -21.07
CA ARG A 48 -8.63 -0.77 -21.20
C ARG A 48 -9.10 -1.49 -19.94
N LYS A 49 -8.19 -2.18 -19.26
CA LYS A 49 -8.51 -2.96 -18.06
C LYS A 49 -8.26 -2.23 -16.75
N GLY A 50 -7.47 -1.15 -16.76
CA GLY A 50 -6.97 -0.49 -15.55
C GLY A 50 -5.73 -1.15 -14.95
N PHE A 51 -5.47 -2.44 -15.23
CA PHE A 51 -4.36 -3.21 -14.70
C PHE A 51 -3.80 -4.25 -15.69
N LEU A 52 -2.55 -4.67 -15.48
CA LEU A 52 -1.95 -5.82 -16.17
C LEU A 52 -2.26 -7.13 -15.44
N ILE A 53 -1.95 -7.15 -14.14
CA ILE A 53 -2.13 -8.26 -13.19
C ILE A 53 -2.43 -7.62 -11.83
N HIS A 54 -3.27 -8.28 -11.03
CA HIS A 54 -3.68 -7.81 -9.71
C HIS A 54 -3.36 -8.88 -8.64
N TRP A 55 -3.05 -8.44 -7.42
CA TRP A 55 -2.86 -9.30 -6.26
C TRP A 55 -3.59 -8.73 -5.05
N SER A 56 -4.25 -9.60 -4.27
CA SER A 56 -4.94 -9.22 -3.03
C SER A 56 -4.00 -8.54 -2.05
N TYR A 57 -2.76 -9.02 -1.93
CA TYR A 57 -1.69 -8.36 -1.19
C TYR A 57 -0.42 -8.29 -2.03
N ALA A 58 0.34 -7.20 -1.94
CA ALA A 58 1.67 -7.18 -2.58
C ALA A 58 2.68 -8.08 -1.87
N GLU A 59 2.40 -8.59 -0.66
CA GLU A 59 3.19 -9.65 -0.02
C GLU A 59 3.09 -10.98 -0.80
N ASP A 60 1.98 -11.20 -1.49
CA ASP A 60 1.78 -12.35 -2.36
C ASP A 60 2.55 -12.22 -3.68
N LEU A 61 3.08 -11.04 -4.00
CA LEU A 61 3.90 -10.81 -5.18
C LEU A 61 5.30 -11.39 -4.93
N PRO A 62 5.67 -12.52 -5.55
CA PRO A 62 7.01 -13.07 -5.36
C PRO A 62 8.01 -12.08 -5.94
N GLY A 63 9.04 -11.70 -5.17
CA GLY A 63 10.05 -10.73 -5.62
C GLY A 63 10.70 -11.10 -6.95
N ALA A 64 10.83 -12.40 -7.25
CA ALA A 64 11.31 -12.89 -8.54
C ALA A 64 10.40 -12.50 -9.73
N THR A 65 9.08 -12.50 -9.53
CA THR A 65 8.10 -12.11 -10.55
C THR A 65 8.22 -10.63 -10.87
N TRP A 66 8.28 -9.77 -9.84
CA TRP A 66 8.54 -8.33 -9.99
C TRP A 66 9.83 -8.06 -10.78
N GLN A 67 10.93 -8.71 -10.38
CA GLN A 67 12.23 -8.57 -11.03
C GLN A 67 12.19 -8.95 -12.52
N VAL A 68 11.44 -10.00 -12.91
CA VAL A 68 11.31 -10.39 -14.32
C VAL A 68 10.58 -9.31 -15.12
N TYR A 69 9.48 -8.76 -14.59
CA TYR A 69 8.73 -7.71 -15.28
C TYR A 69 9.54 -6.42 -15.44
N THR A 70 10.33 -6.03 -14.44
CA THR A 70 11.17 -4.81 -14.50
C THR A 70 12.41 -4.99 -15.38
N TYR A 71 13.10 -6.14 -15.30
CA TYR A 71 14.34 -6.35 -16.04
C TYR A 71 14.15 -6.73 -17.51
N LEU A 72 13.05 -7.40 -17.88
CA LEU A 72 12.85 -7.88 -19.25
C LEU A 72 12.83 -6.75 -20.30
N PRO A 73 12.03 -5.67 -20.14
CA PRO A 73 12.05 -4.54 -21.09
C PRO A 73 13.42 -3.87 -21.17
N LEU A 74 14.11 -3.76 -20.03
CA LEU A 74 15.43 -3.14 -19.92
C LEU A 74 16.52 -3.94 -20.66
N VAL A 75 16.54 -5.27 -20.51
CA VAL A 75 17.49 -6.15 -21.22
C VAL A 75 17.26 -6.10 -22.72
N LEU A 76 16.01 -6.11 -23.17
CA LEU A 76 15.66 -6.00 -24.59
C LEU A 76 16.06 -4.63 -25.17
N ALA A 77 15.82 -3.54 -24.44
CA ALA A 77 16.26 -2.20 -24.83
C ALA A 77 17.79 -2.09 -24.93
N LEU A 78 18.53 -2.66 -23.98
CA LEU A 78 20.00 -2.67 -24.01
C LEU A 78 20.54 -3.49 -25.19
N LEU A 79 19.92 -4.62 -25.53
CA LEU A 79 20.28 -5.40 -26.70
C LEU A 79 20.09 -4.58 -27.99
N ALA A 80 18.97 -3.86 -28.11
CA ALA A 80 18.72 -2.95 -29.23
C ALA A 80 19.78 -1.84 -29.32
N ILE A 81 20.16 -1.23 -28.19
CA ILE A 81 21.19 -0.18 -28.11
C ILE A 81 22.56 -0.71 -28.55
N VAL A 82 22.95 -1.92 -28.13
CA VAL A 82 24.24 -2.52 -28.54
C VAL A 82 24.28 -2.73 -30.06
N LEU A 83 23.20 -3.23 -30.66
CA LEU A 83 23.12 -3.41 -32.11
C LEU A 83 23.10 -2.08 -32.86
N LEU A 84 22.40 -1.07 -32.33
CA LEU A 84 22.38 0.28 -32.87
C LEU A 84 23.76 0.96 -32.78
N ASP A 85 24.48 0.73 -31.67
CA ASP A 85 25.82 1.27 -31.46
C ASP A 85 26.80 0.79 -32.53
N ILE A 86 26.78 -0.52 -32.82
CA ILE A 86 27.61 -1.12 -33.87
C ILE A 86 27.32 -0.44 -35.23
N CYS A 87 26.05 -0.23 -35.56
CA CYS A 87 25.65 0.43 -36.81
C CYS A 87 26.10 1.90 -36.85
N ALA A 88 25.85 2.66 -35.79
CA ALA A 88 26.18 4.09 -35.72
C ALA A 88 27.69 4.33 -35.84
N GLN A 89 28.51 3.47 -35.22
CA GLN A 89 29.97 3.51 -35.32
C GLN A 89 30.46 3.39 -36.77
N ASP A 90 29.93 2.42 -37.52
CA ASP A 90 30.31 2.22 -38.91
C ASP A 90 29.90 3.40 -39.80
N VAL A 91 28.73 4.01 -39.55
CA VAL A 91 28.29 5.23 -40.23
C VAL A 91 29.26 6.39 -39.96
N PHE A 92 29.63 6.64 -38.70
CA PHE A 92 30.55 7.72 -38.33
C PHE A 92 31.95 7.55 -38.94
N ARG A 93 32.40 6.30 -39.07
CA ARG A 93 33.70 5.96 -39.67
C ARG A 93 33.70 6.13 -41.19
N LEU A 94 32.65 5.64 -41.86
CA LEU A 94 32.60 5.56 -43.32
C LEU A 94 32.15 6.86 -44.01
N GLU A 95 31.50 7.79 -43.30
CA GLU A 95 30.99 9.03 -43.90
C GLU A 95 32.06 9.81 -44.68
N ILE A 96 33.31 9.85 -44.20
CA ILE A 96 34.41 10.57 -44.86
C ILE A 96 34.69 9.99 -46.25
N TYR A 97 34.69 8.67 -46.37
CA TYR A 97 34.94 7.96 -47.62
C TYR A 97 33.76 8.14 -48.59
N PHE A 98 32.52 8.11 -48.10
CA PHE A 98 31.35 8.39 -48.94
C PHE A 98 31.31 9.83 -49.46
N GLN A 99 31.85 10.80 -48.72
CA GLN A 99 32.00 12.17 -49.23
C GLN A 99 33.09 12.24 -50.31
N LEU A 100 34.26 11.60 -50.10
CA LEU A 100 35.32 11.54 -51.11
C LEU A 100 34.91 10.79 -52.40
N ALA A 101 33.92 9.90 -52.32
CA ALA A 101 33.41 9.14 -53.46
C ALA A 101 32.54 9.97 -54.44
N LYS A 102 32.14 11.18 -54.07
CA LYS A 102 31.37 12.07 -54.95
C LYS A 102 32.27 12.56 -56.09
N GLN A 103 31.71 12.62 -57.30
CA GLN A 103 32.40 13.21 -58.46
C GLN A 103 32.55 14.73 -58.32
N ASP A 104 31.63 15.37 -57.59
CA ASP A 104 31.70 16.79 -57.29
C ASP A 104 32.84 17.11 -56.32
N ALA A 105 33.38 18.32 -56.45
CA ALA A 105 34.37 18.84 -55.54
C ALA A 105 33.90 18.85 -54.09
N THR A 106 34.68 18.23 -53.22
CA THR A 106 34.44 18.26 -51.77
C THR A 106 35.40 19.21 -51.08
N PRO A 107 34.99 19.92 -50.03
CA PRO A 107 35.90 20.83 -49.35
C PRO A 107 37.01 20.03 -48.63
N ALA A 108 38.26 20.44 -48.75
CA ALA A 108 39.43 19.73 -48.22
C ALA A 108 39.42 19.53 -46.70
N ARG A 109 38.59 20.30 -45.98
CA ARG A 109 38.30 20.11 -44.54
C ARG A 109 37.81 18.70 -44.19
N VAL A 110 37.20 17.97 -45.14
CA VAL A 110 36.66 16.61 -44.94
C VAL A 110 37.75 15.61 -44.59
N LEU A 111 38.97 15.78 -45.13
CA LEU A 111 40.14 14.95 -44.81
C LEU A 111 40.56 15.05 -43.32
N PHE A 112 40.15 16.12 -42.65
CA PHE A 112 40.42 16.41 -41.24
C PHE A 112 39.20 16.22 -40.33
N ALA A 113 38.13 15.60 -40.84
CA ALA A 113 36.97 15.23 -40.04
C ALA A 113 37.25 13.93 -39.26
N ASN A 114 36.73 13.83 -38.04
CA ASN A 114 36.64 12.58 -37.28
C ASN A 114 35.39 12.68 -36.39
N TYR A 115 34.42 11.79 -36.64
CA TYR A 115 33.16 11.72 -35.91
C TYR A 115 33.19 10.69 -34.77
N CYS A 116 34.01 9.65 -34.88
CA CYS A 116 34.09 8.55 -33.90
C CYS A 116 34.63 8.99 -32.53
N SER A 117 35.50 10.00 -32.51
CA SER A 117 36.16 10.52 -31.30
C SER A 117 35.37 11.63 -30.59
N ASN A 118 34.35 12.17 -31.25
CA ASN A 118 33.65 13.39 -30.84
C ASN A 118 32.18 13.07 -30.57
N GLY A 119 31.84 12.37 -29.48
CA GLY A 119 30.48 11.88 -29.24
C GLY A 119 29.40 12.97 -29.28
N VAL A 120 29.40 13.86 -28.28
CA VAL A 120 28.39 14.94 -28.16
C VAL A 120 28.56 16.00 -29.24
N THR A 121 29.80 16.29 -29.63
CA THR A 121 30.13 17.35 -30.60
C THR A 121 30.05 16.88 -32.05
N ALA A 122 29.84 15.58 -32.32
CA ALA A 122 29.71 15.02 -33.67
C ALA A 122 28.60 15.72 -34.45
N SER A 123 27.43 15.91 -33.84
CA SER A 123 26.29 16.56 -34.46
C SER A 123 26.62 18.00 -34.87
N MET A 124 27.27 18.77 -33.99
CA MET A 124 27.68 20.15 -34.27
C MET A 124 28.73 20.21 -35.40
N ILE A 125 29.70 19.30 -35.38
CA ILE A 125 30.74 19.21 -36.42
C ILE A 125 30.12 18.77 -37.76
N ALA A 126 29.17 17.84 -37.75
CA ALA A 126 28.47 17.36 -38.93
C ALA A 126 27.60 18.46 -39.54
N ALA A 127 26.86 19.22 -38.73
CA ALA A 127 26.10 20.39 -39.16
C ALA A 127 27.00 21.42 -39.84
N ARG A 128 28.12 21.79 -39.20
CA ARG A 128 29.09 22.75 -39.76
C ARG A 128 29.73 22.25 -41.07
N ASN A 129 29.90 20.94 -41.19
CA ASN A 129 30.47 20.30 -42.38
C ASN A 129 29.42 20.01 -43.47
N ARG A 130 28.12 20.19 -43.20
CA ARG A 130 26.97 19.80 -44.05
C ARG A 130 26.91 18.29 -44.34
N HIS A 131 27.23 17.46 -43.35
CA HIS A 131 27.16 16.00 -43.45
C HIS A 131 25.84 15.50 -42.84
N TRP A 132 24.79 15.42 -43.67
CA TRP A 132 23.41 15.18 -43.22
C TRP A 132 23.16 13.84 -42.53
N ILE A 133 23.80 12.74 -42.98
CA ILE A 133 23.56 11.41 -42.36
C ILE A 133 24.08 11.39 -40.92
N VAL A 134 25.30 11.85 -40.70
CA VAL A 134 25.89 11.91 -39.36
C VAL A 134 25.11 12.87 -38.47
N LEU A 135 24.59 13.96 -39.03
CA LEU A 135 23.72 14.91 -38.32
C LEU A 135 22.43 14.28 -37.81
N CYS A 136 21.84 13.32 -38.53
CA CYS A 136 20.62 12.61 -38.09
C CYS A 136 20.93 11.46 -37.13
N VAL A 137 21.98 10.66 -37.42
CA VAL A 137 22.29 9.44 -36.64
C VAL A 137 22.91 9.77 -35.28
N ALA A 138 23.79 10.77 -35.19
CA ALA A 138 24.48 11.12 -33.95
C ALA A 138 23.54 11.52 -32.78
N PRO A 139 22.56 12.43 -32.96
CA PRO A 139 21.66 12.80 -31.87
C PRO A 139 20.72 11.64 -31.49
N VAL A 140 20.18 10.90 -32.47
CA VAL A 140 19.27 9.78 -32.19
C VAL A 140 19.99 8.66 -31.46
N PHE A 141 21.22 8.34 -31.85
CA PHE A 141 22.05 7.39 -31.13
C PHE A 141 22.34 7.85 -29.69
N LEU A 142 22.63 9.14 -29.49
CA LEU A 142 22.89 9.70 -28.15
C LEU A 142 21.62 9.64 -27.28
N ILE A 143 20.46 9.98 -27.83
CA ILE A 143 19.15 9.90 -27.14
C ILE A 143 18.81 8.46 -26.79
N CYS A 144 18.85 7.54 -27.78
CA CYS A 144 18.56 6.12 -27.57
C CYS A 144 19.55 5.52 -26.54
N ARG A 145 20.81 6.01 -26.42
CA ARG A 145 21.78 5.55 -25.41
C ARG A 145 21.54 6.11 -23.99
N MET A 146 21.06 7.34 -23.87
CA MET A 146 20.89 8.02 -22.57
C MET A 146 19.53 7.75 -21.94
N PHE A 147 18.45 7.77 -22.72
CA PHE A 147 17.08 7.78 -22.21
C PHE A 147 16.35 6.46 -22.36
N LEU A 148 16.68 5.65 -23.38
CA LEU A 148 15.94 4.41 -23.61
C LEU A 148 16.09 3.41 -22.44
N PRO A 149 17.27 3.20 -21.82
CA PRO A 149 17.38 2.34 -20.64
C PRO A 149 16.58 2.87 -19.44
N THR A 150 16.61 4.19 -19.22
CA THR A 150 15.95 4.81 -18.07
C THR A 150 14.44 4.72 -18.18
N LEU A 151 13.90 4.99 -19.37
CA LEU A 151 12.47 4.89 -19.64
C LEU A 151 12.02 3.43 -19.63
N ALA A 152 12.80 2.50 -20.20
CA ALA A 152 12.49 1.07 -20.19
C ALA A 152 12.37 0.48 -18.78
N SER A 153 13.17 0.99 -17.84
CA SER A 153 13.11 0.59 -16.43
C SER A 153 11.82 1.05 -15.71
N GLY A 154 11.24 2.18 -16.15
CA GLY A 154 10.05 2.78 -15.54
C GLY A 154 8.77 2.58 -16.35
N ILE A 155 8.74 1.59 -17.26
CA ILE A 155 7.52 1.29 -18.04
C ILE A 155 6.45 0.68 -17.14
N ILE A 156 6.84 -0.17 -16.18
CA ILE A 156 5.92 -0.87 -15.29
C ILE A 156 6.01 -0.22 -13.91
N SER A 157 4.87 0.27 -13.42
CA SER A 157 4.71 0.83 -12.08
C SER A 157 3.74 -0.02 -11.25
N LEU A 158 3.97 -0.09 -9.94
CA LEU A 158 2.93 -0.53 -9.02
C LEU A 158 2.00 0.64 -8.74
N ASP A 159 0.72 0.35 -8.77
CA ASP A 159 -0.34 1.26 -8.37
C ASP A 159 -1.33 0.49 -7.50
N GLY A 160 -2.17 1.20 -6.74
CA GLY A 160 -3.20 0.58 -5.91
C GLY A 160 -4.57 1.10 -6.31
N THR A 161 -5.51 0.18 -6.51
CA THR A 161 -6.87 0.52 -6.93
C THR A 161 -7.88 -0.27 -6.12
N ILE A 162 -9.05 0.32 -5.90
CA ILE A 162 -10.19 -0.39 -5.30
C ILE A 162 -10.73 -1.38 -6.33
N PHE A 163 -10.86 -2.63 -5.94
CA PHE A 163 -11.42 -3.70 -6.75
C PHE A 163 -12.72 -4.20 -6.13
N ASP A 164 -13.79 -4.15 -6.92
CA ASP A 164 -15.13 -4.58 -6.50
C ASP A 164 -15.38 -6.03 -6.93
N GLU A 165 -15.54 -6.92 -5.95
CA GLU A 165 -15.88 -8.33 -6.15
C GLU A 165 -17.32 -8.60 -5.69
N SER A 166 -18.14 -9.24 -6.53
CA SER A 166 -19.49 -9.66 -6.10
C SER A 166 -19.40 -10.94 -5.27
N LYS A 167 -19.77 -10.86 -3.99
CA LYS A 167 -19.83 -12.00 -3.06
C LYS A 167 -21.25 -12.21 -2.53
N THR A 168 -21.55 -13.43 -2.13
CA THR A 168 -22.81 -13.76 -1.45
C THR A 168 -22.57 -13.77 0.05
N VAL A 169 -23.37 -13.04 0.81
CA VAL A 169 -23.28 -12.94 2.27
C VAL A 169 -24.59 -13.30 2.94
N HIS A 170 -24.51 -13.74 4.19
CA HIS A 170 -25.65 -14.09 5.02
C HIS A 170 -26.08 -12.89 5.87
N THR A 171 -27.38 -12.62 5.92
CA THR A 171 -27.97 -11.54 6.72
C THR A 171 -29.11 -12.07 7.58
N TRP A 172 -29.42 -11.40 8.69
CA TRP A 172 -30.54 -11.73 9.58
C TRP A 172 -31.53 -10.56 9.69
N PRO A 173 -32.33 -10.29 8.65
CA PRO A 173 -33.23 -9.15 8.61
C PRO A 173 -34.50 -9.33 9.46
N SER A 174 -34.77 -10.54 9.95
CA SER A 174 -35.98 -10.81 10.71
C SER A 174 -35.90 -10.19 12.12
N ILE A 175 -36.84 -9.30 12.40
CA ILE A 175 -37.13 -8.84 13.76
C ILE A 175 -37.96 -9.93 14.44
N VAL A 176 -37.71 -10.15 15.73
CA VAL A 176 -38.46 -11.09 16.58
C VAL A 176 -39.97 -10.82 16.53
N GLU A 177 -40.80 -11.87 16.59
CA GLU A 177 -42.27 -11.78 16.54
C GLU A 177 -42.86 -10.90 17.66
N LEU A 178 -44.00 -10.25 17.40
CA LEU A 178 -44.63 -9.27 18.30
C LEU A 178 -44.89 -9.79 19.73
N ASP A 179 -45.37 -11.04 19.87
CA ASP A 179 -45.62 -11.65 21.17
C ASP A 179 -44.34 -11.81 22.00
N THR A 180 -43.23 -12.12 21.31
CA THR A 180 -41.93 -12.26 21.94
C THR A 180 -41.36 -10.88 22.28
N GLN A 181 -41.52 -9.87 21.40
CA GLN A 181 -41.18 -8.48 21.70
C GLN A 181 -41.90 -8.02 22.97
N MET A 182 -43.22 -8.22 23.06
CA MET A 182 -44.02 -7.84 24.23
C MET A 182 -43.51 -8.48 25.52
N SER A 183 -43.12 -9.76 25.47
CA SER A 183 -42.51 -10.44 26.61
C SER A 183 -41.16 -9.82 27.04
N TRP A 184 -40.33 -9.43 26.07
CA TRP A 184 -39.03 -8.81 26.32
C TRP A 184 -39.18 -7.42 26.92
N PHE A 185 -40.11 -6.61 26.39
CA PHE A 185 -40.45 -5.30 26.95
C PHE A 185 -41.01 -5.43 28.37
N ASN A 186 -41.97 -6.33 28.61
CA ASN A 186 -42.54 -6.56 29.95
C ASN A 186 -41.50 -7.07 30.96
N SER A 187 -40.60 -7.97 30.55
CA SER A 187 -39.52 -8.45 31.42
C SER A 187 -38.55 -7.32 31.79
N SER A 188 -38.36 -6.35 30.90
CA SER A 188 -37.42 -5.24 31.07
C SER A 188 -37.87 -4.22 32.11
N LEU A 189 -39.18 -4.14 32.37
CA LEU A 189 -39.76 -3.34 33.46
C LEU A 189 -39.38 -3.88 34.86
N SER A 190 -39.13 -5.18 34.98
CA SER A 190 -38.86 -5.87 36.26
C SER A 190 -37.38 -5.88 36.71
N HIS A 191 -36.52 -5.00 36.17
CA HIS A 191 -35.05 -4.97 36.38
C HIS A 191 -34.27 -6.21 35.86
N GLN A 192 -34.95 -7.24 35.38
CA GLN A 192 -34.34 -8.52 34.99
C GLN A 192 -34.36 -8.78 33.46
N GLY A 193 -34.90 -7.86 32.66
CA GLY A 193 -35.10 -8.05 31.22
C GLY A 193 -34.06 -7.40 30.32
N MET A 194 -33.91 -8.02 29.14
CA MET A 194 -32.91 -7.81 28.09
C MET A 194 -32.87 -6.39 27.45
N LEU A 195 -33.99 -5.67 27.45
CA LEU A 195 -34.12 -4.35 26.80
C LEU A 195 -33.95 -3.19 27.80
N GLY A 196 -34.09 -3.45 29.10
CA GLY A 196 -34.20 -2.42 30.14
C GLY A 196 -32.89 -1.86 30.69
N ARG A 197 -31.73 -2.36 30.23
CA ARG A 197 -30.40 -1.99 30.76
C ARG A 197 -29.58 -1.21 29.75
N SER A 198 -29.21 0.02 30.14
CA SER A 198 -28.51 1.02 29.32
C SER A 198 -27.05 0.71 29.05
N ASP A 199 -26.37 0.07 30.01
CA ASP A 199 -24.91 -0.12 29.99
C ASP A 199 -24.44 -1.06 28.87
N LEU A 200 -25.35 -1.85 28.30
CA LEU A 200 -25.05 -2.73 27.18
C LEU A 200 -25.08 -2.00 25.82
N GLY A 201 -25.77 -0.87 25.68
CA GLY A 201 -25.93 -0.18 24.38
C GLY A 201 -24.61 0.26 23.75
N SER A 202 -23.70 0.78 24.57
CA SER A 202 -22.35 1.22 24.17
C SER A 202 -21.39 0.07 23.84
N MET A 203 -21.75 -1.19 24.11
CA MET A 203 -20.93 -2.37 23.79
C MET A 203 -21.33 -3.05 22.48
N PHE A 204 -22.58 -2.89 22.01
CA PHE A 204 -23.02 -3.39 20.70
C PHE A 204 -22.76 -2.40 19.57
N LEU A 205 -22.54 -1.13 19.91
CA LEU A 205 -22.27 -0.02 19.01
C LEU A 205 -21.10 0.78 19.59
N SER A 206 -19.91 0.68 18.99
CA SER A 206 -18.74 1.46 19.42
C SER A 206 -18.86 2.96 19.10
N ARG A 207 -19.82 3.34 18.24
CA ARG A 207 -20.25 4.71 17.96
C ARG A 207 -21.77 4.71 17.73
N PRO A 208 -22.49 5.80 18.07
CA PRO A 208 -23.87 5.98 17.68
C PRO A 208 -23.97 6.00 16.15
N SER A 209 -24.37 4.90 15.52
CA SER A 209 -24.73 4.93 14.10
C SER A 209 -26.08 5.65 14.01
N ALA A 210 -26.23 6.61 13.09
CA ALA A 210 -27.50 7.32 12.89
C ALA A 210 -28.66 6.37 12.49
N TYR A 211 -28.33 5.12 12.12
CA TYR A 211 -29.24 4.10 11.62
C TYR A 211 -28.99 2.74 12.29
N ALA A 212 -30.03 1.94 12.45
CA ALA A 212 -29.97 0.51 12.75
C ALA A 212 -30.18 -0.31 11.48
N ALA A 213 -29.40 -1.36 11.28
CA ALA A 213 -29.55 -2.28 10.16
C ALA A 213 -29.32 -3.73 10.60
N ALA A 214 -29.81 -4.67 9.81
CA ALA A 214 -29.65 -6.09 10.09
C ALA A 214 -28.16 -6.49 10.13
N PRO A 215 -27.76 -7.42 11.01
CA PRO A 215 -26.39 -7.90 11.04
C PRO A 215 -26.09 -8.74 9.79
N VAL A 216 -24.86 -8.62 9.29
CA VAL A 216 -24.36 -9.29 8.09
C VAL A 216 -23.12 -10.11 8.44
N SER A 217 -23.00 -11.31 7.87
CA SER A 217 -21.81 -12.14 7.98
C SER A 217 -20.68 -11.56 7.14
N ILE A 218 -19.50 -11.39 7.74
CA ILE A 218 -18.33 -10.88 7.04
C ILE A 218 -17.61 -12.05 6.36
N PRO A 219 -17.34 -11.99 5.05
CA PRO A 219 -16.65 -13.06 4.35
C PRO A 219 -15.21 -13.20 4.86
N GLY A 220 -14.73 -14.44 5.01
CA GLY A 220 -13.41 -14.72 5.62
C GLY A 220 -12.20 -14.17 4.86
N ASP A 221 -12.37 -13.80 3.58
CA ASP A 221 -11.32 -13.19 2.76
C ASP A 221 -11.38 -11.65 2.75
N ALA A 222 -12.25 -11.04 3.57
CA ALA A 222 -12.35 -9.59 3.69
C ALA A 222 -11.09 -9.04 4.37
N THR A 223 -10.41 -8.12 3.69
CA THR A 223 -9.22 -7.43 4.20
C THR A 223 -9.62 -6.32 5.16
N GLU A 224 -8.73 -5.88 6.05
CA GLU A 224 -9.01 -4.78 7.00
C GLU A 224 -9.51 -3.50 6.31
N ASN A 225 -9.00 -3.18 5.12
CA ASN A 225 -9.40 -2.02 4.31
C ASN A 225 -10.47 -2.35 3.25
N SER A 226 -11.22 -3.45 3.45
CA SER A 226 -12.33 -3.77 2.56
C SER A 226 -13.65 -3.23 3.10
N PHE A 227 -14.42 -2.64 2.20
CA PHE A 227 -15.78 -2.20 2.45
C PHE A 227 -16.72 -3.21 1.81
N LEU A 228 -17.70 -3.66 2.57
CA LEU A 228 -18.74 -4.56 2.10
C LEU A 228 -20.03 -3.76 1.93
N THR A 229 -20.50 -3.58 0.70
CA THR A 229 -21.76 -2.89 0.46
C THR A 229 -22.88 -3.90 0.21
N VAL A 230 -23.99 -3.72 0.93
CA VAL A 230 -25.14 -4.63 0.93
C VAL A 230 -26.43 -3.84 0.86
N ASN A 231 -27.38 -4.32 0.08
CA ASN A 231 -28.71 -3.72 0.01
C ASN A 231 -29.62 -4.33 1.09
N GLN A 232 -29.97 -3.55 2.13
CA GLN A 232 -30.77 -4.02 3.26
C GLN A 232 -31.66 -2.94 3.88
N THR A 233 -32.56 -3.34 4.76
CA THR A 233 -33.48 -2.41 5.44
C THR A 233 -32.80 -1.68 6.59
N ALA A 234 -32.91 -0.35 6.59
CA ALA A 234 -32.42 0.55 7.63
C ALA A 234 -33.57 1.16 8.43
N TYR A 235 -33.35 1.36 9.73
CA TYR A 235 -34.32 1.89 10.69
C TYR A 235 -33.73 3.07 11.46
N TRP A 236 -34.52 4.12 11.66
CA TRP A 236 -34.18 5.24 12.53
C TRP A 236 -35.45 5.90 13.04
N SER A 237 -35.32 6.78 14.02
CA SER A 237 -36.44 7.56 14.53
C SER A 237 -36.15 9.05 14.45
N ASN A 238 -37.20 9.83 14.22
CA ASN A 238 -37.17 11.28 14.32
C ASN A 238 -38.19 11.74 15.35
N LEU A 239 -37.95 12.88 16.00
CA LEU A 239 -38.82 13.42 17.03
C LEU A 239 -39.35 14.77 16.56
N THR A 240 -40.67 14.91 16.43
CA THR A 240 -41.30 16.21 16.12
C THR A 240 -41.94 16.79 17.36
N CYS A 241 -41.50 17.96 17.81
CA CYS A 241 -41.99 18.62 19.03
C CYS A 241 -42.70 19.94 18.75
N VAL A 242 -43.68 20.26 19.60
CA VAL A 242 -44.30 21.58 19.71
C VAL A 242 -43.99 22.15 21.09
N THR A 243 -43.61 23.42 21.15
CA THR A 243 -43.23 24.10 22.40
C THR A 243 -44.18 25.23 22.75
N GLN A 244 -44.58 25.33 24.02
CA GLN A 244 -45.34 26.46 24.54
C GLN A 244 -44.65 26.98 25.81
N SER A 245 -44.30 28.27 25.81
CA SER A 245 -43.73 28.96 26.98
C SER A 245 -44.78 29.78 27.70
N SER A 246 -44.76 29.79 29.03
CA SER A 246 -45.58 30.67 29.86
C SER A 246 -44.72 31.34 30.92
N SER A 247 -44.79 32.67 30.98
CA SER A 247 -44.15 33.49 31.99
C SER A 247 -45.19 33.96 33.01
N GLY A 248 -45.00 33.60 34.29
CA GLY A 248 -45.75 34.21 35.40
C GLY A 248 -47.05 33.52 35.86
N ALA A 249 -47.32 32.26 35.50
CA ALA A 249 -48.48 31.52 36.05
C ALA A 249 -48.05 30.50 37.12
N ILE A 250 -48.26 30.82 38.40
CA ILE A 250 -48.25 29.84 39.49
C ILE A 250 -49.46 30.09 40.40
N ASN A 251 -50.37 29.11 40.48
CA ASN A 251 -51.30 28.98 41.60
C ASN A 251 -50.81 27.81 42.47
N ASN A 252 -50.09 28.16 43.54
CA ASN A 252 -49.58 27.33 44.65
C ASN A 252 -48.22 26.64 44.44
N THR A 253 -47.14 27.32 44.83
CA THR A 253 -45.89 26.70 45.29
C THR A 253 -45.93 26.52 46.81
N PHE A 254 -45.79 25.29 47.30
CA PHE A 254 -45.53 25.04 48.73
C PHE A 254 -44.03 24.76 48.90
N SER A 255 -43.34 25.60 49.67
CA SER A 255 -42.00 25.30 50.19
C SER A 255 -42.15 24.62 51.55
N SER A 256 -41.54 23.44 51.71
CA SER A 256 -41.42 22.82 53.03
C SER A 256 -39.94 22.66 53.38
N ILE A 257 -39.53 23.25 54.49
CA ILE A 257 -38.18 23.08 55.05
C ILE A 257 -38.29 21.94 56.06
N ASN A 258 -37.96 20.72 55.64
CA ASN A 258 -37.83 19.60 56.57
C ASN A 258 -36.43 19.62 57.20
N SER A 259 -36.32 20.29 58.34
CA SER A 259 -35.17 20.17 59.24
C SER A 259 -35.20 18.81 59.94
N THR A 260 -34.77 17.75 59.26
CA THR A 260 -34.43 16.50 59.95
C THR A 260 -33.01 16.60 60.48
N SER A 261 -32.89 16.60 61.81
CA SER A 261 -31.65 16.73 62.57
C SER A 261 -30.76 15.50 62.36
N GLY A 262 -29.54 15.71 61.84
CA GLY A 262 -28.50 14.66 61.82
C GLY A 262 -27.25 14.92 60.96
N THR A 263 -27.37 15.56 59.79
CA THR A 263 -26.22 15.84 58.90
C THR A 263 -26.45 17.13 58.12
N GLY A 264 -25.51 18.07 58.20
CA GLY A 264 -25.69 19.49 57.83
C GLY A 264 -25.79 19.80 56.34
N SER A 265 -26.94 19.54 55.71
CA SER A 265 -27.30 20.19 54.44
C SER A 265 -28.75 20.70 54.49
N ASN A 266 -28.91 22.03 54.59
CA ASN A 266 -30.20 22.68 54.35
C ASN A 266 -30.59 22.46 52.88
N GLN A 267 -31.45 21.49 52.62
CA GLN A 267 -31.99 21.18 51.30
C GLN A 267 -33.40 21.79 51.20
N LEU A 268 -33.62 22.62 50.19
CA LEU A 268 -34.91 23.24 49.90
C LEU A 268 -35.68 22.30 48.97
N VAL A 269 -36.91 21.96 49.33
CA VAL A 269 -37.80 21.14 48.50
C VAL A 269 -38.96 22.02 48.03
N TRP A 270 -39.16 22.06 46.72
CA TRP A 270 -40.20 22.84 46.05
C TRP A 270 -41.21 21.90 45.40
N LEU A 271 -42.47 22.03 45.77
CA LEU A 271 -43.57 21.35 45.09
C LEU A 271 -44.25 22.30 44.11
N TRP A 272 -44.30 21.90 42.85
CA TRP A 272 -44.91 22.63 41.75
C TRP A 272 -46.09 21.84 41.18
N GLN A 273 -47.27 22.43 41.22
CA GLN A 273 -48.49 21.84 40.67
C GLN A 273 -49.07 22.79 39.64
N MET A 274 -49.14 22.36 38.39
CA MET A 274 -49.81 23.09 37.32
C MET A 274 -51.02 22.29 36.86
N ARG A 275 -52.13 23.00 36.67
CA ARG A 275 -53.39 22.45 36.17
C ARG A 275 -53.77 23.13 34.85
N ASP A 276 -54.33 22.36 33.94
CA ASP A 276 -54.92 22.82 32.67
C ASP A 276 -53.96 23.62 31.77
N PHE A 277 -52.71 23.19 31.63
CA PHE A 277 -51.76 23.81 30.70
C PHE A 277 -52.10 23.40 29.25
N GLU A 278 -52.27 24.38 28.35
CA GLU A 278 -52.72 24.16 26.98
C GLU A 278 -51.53 24.07 26.00
N LEU A 279 -51.44 22.96 25.26
CA LEU A 279 -50.55 22.81 24.10
C LEU A 279 -51.36 22.93 22.81
N SER A 280 -50.92 23.83 21.92
CA SER A 280 -51.48 23.97 20.59
C SER A 280 -51.05 22.80 19.71
N GLY A 281 -51.94 21.84 19.46
CA GLY A 281 -51.67 20.72 18.56
C GLY A 281 -51.52 21.21 17.11
N SER A 282 -50.41 20.86 16.45
CA SER A 282 -50.21 21.07 15.02
C SER A 282 -50.48 19.78 14.26
N THR A 283 -51.68 19.64 13.70
CA THR A 283 -51.91 18.82 12.50
C THR A 283 -52.92 19.54 11.62
N ASN A 284 -52.62 19.61 10.32
CA ASN A 284 -53.49 20.14 9.28
C ASN A 284 -54.89 19.50 9.34
N GLU A 285 -55.90 20.31 9.00
CA GLU A 285 -57.33 19.98 8.84
C GLU A 285 -58.25 20.08 10.08
N THR A 286 -58.87 21.26 10.17
CA THR A 286 -60.22 21.64 10.67
C THR A 286 -60.73 21.24 12.07
N ASN A 287 -60.07 20.36 12.84
CA ASN A 287 -60.37 20.14 14.26
C ASN A 287 -59.13 20.38 15.12
N THR A 288 -59.02 21.58 15.70
CA THR A 288 -57.98 21.87 16.70
C THR A 288 -58.32 21.18 18.03
N THR A 289 -57.96 19.89 18.14
CA THR A 289 -57.95 19.20 19.43
C THR A 289 -56.89 19.86 20.31
N ARG A 290 -57.35 20.59 21.34
CA ARG A 290 -56.48 21.25 22.31
C ARG A 290 -56.01 20.21 23.32
N CYS A 291 -54.70 20.01 23.43
CA CYS A 291 -54.14 19.10 24.42
C CYS A 291 -54.00 19.83 25.76
N ARG A 292 -54.68 19.35 26.80
CA ARG A 292 -54.58 19.85 28.17
C ARG A 292 -53.83 18.87 29.05
N ILE A 293 -52.85 19.37 29.79
CA ILE A 293 -52.02 18.55 30.68
C ILE A 293 -51.96 19.15 32.09
N ASN A 294 -51.91 18.26 33.08
CA ASN A 294 -51.57 18.58 34.46
C ASN A 294 -50.14 18.11 34.75
N LEU A 295 -49.40 18.89 35.52
CA LEU A 295 -47.99 18.66 35.82
C LEU A 295 -47.75 18.80 37.32
N ASP A 296 -47.24 17.74 37.95
CA ASP A 296 -46.85 17.73 39.36
C ASP A 296 -45.34 17.41 39.46
N LEU A 297 -44.53 18.37 39.93
CA LEU A 297 -43.07 18.26 40.02
C LEU A 297 -42.54 18.56 41.43
N GLU A 298 -41.60 17.75 41.92
CA GLU A 298 -40.86 17.99 43.16
C GLU A 298 -39.39 18.29 42.83
N ILE A 299 -38.92 19.47 43.20
CA ILE A 299 -37.57 19.92 42.85
C ILE A 299 -36.80 20.14 44.14
N THR A 300 -35.67 19.45 44.27
CA THR A 300 -34.79 19.61 45.44
C THR A 300 -33.59 20.46 45.06
N SER A 301 -33.34 21.51 45.83
CA SER A 301 -32.27 22.47 45.58
C SER A 301 -31.36 22.63 46.80
N LYS A 302 -30.08 22.89 46.55
CA LYS A 302 -29.12 23.25 47.61
C LYS A 302 -29.28 24.74 47.95
N SER A 303 -29.37 25.06 49.24
CA SER A 303 -29.67 26.40 49.77
C SER A 303 -28.81 27.59 49.29
N ASN A 304 -27.68 27.38 48.59
CA ASN A 304 -26.74 28.45 48.23
C ASN A 304 -26.82 28.95 46.77
N GLN A 305 -27.78 28.48 45.96
CA GLN A 305 -27.84 28.84 44.54
C GLN A 305 -28.79 30.03 44.24
N ARG A 306 -28.39 30.90 43.30
CA ARG A 306 -29.12 32.11 42.88
C ARG A 306 -30.08 31.91 41.69
N SER A 307 -29.96 30.81 40.97
CA SER A 307 -30.86 30.45 39.85
C SER A 307 -31.29 28.99 39.95
N LEU A 308 -32.50 28.73 39.47
CA LEU A 308 -33.11 27.41 39.36
C LEU A 308 -33.25 27.08 37.88
N HIS A 309 -32.45 26.11 37.42
CA HIS A 309 -32.58 25.52 36.08
C HIS A 309 -32.89 24.03 36.25
N ALA A 310 -34.08 23.61 35.85
CA ALA A 310 -34.51 22.22 35.91
C ALA A 310 -35.07 21.79 34.56
N ARG A 311 -34.65 20.62 34.08
CA ARG A 311 -35.11 20.01 32.83
C ARG A 311 -35.58 18.59 33.13
N TYR A 312 -36.70 18.21 32.55
CA TYR A 312 -37.23 16.86 32.69
C TYR A 312 -38.07 16.48 31.48
N TRP A 313 -37.97 15.24 31.03
CA TRP A 313 -38.82 14.71 29.98
C TRP A 313 -39.14 13.24 30.25
N ALA A 314 -40.33 12.81 29.86
CA ALA A 314 -40.75 11.41 29.98
C ALA A 314 -41.84 11.08 28.95
N PRO A 315 -41.88 9.83 28.44
CA PRO A 315 -42.99 9.37 27.62
C PRO A 315 -44.23 9.07 28.48
N LEU A 316 -45.40 9.13 27.86
CA LEU A 316 -46.68 8.81 28.50
C LEU A 316 -46.81 7.28 28.66
N SER A 317 -46.75 6.78 29.89
CA SER A 317 -47.04 5.36 30.16
C SER A 317 -48.53 5.18 30.43
N ASN A 318 -49.16 4.21 29.76
CA ASN A 318 -50.56 3.83 29.96
C ASN A 318 -50.77 2.91 31.18
N ALA A 319 -49.73 2.65 31.97
CA ALA A 319 -49.93 2.03 33.28
C ALA A 319 -50.82 2.97 34.09
N THR A 320 -51.92 2.45 34.63
CA THR A 320 -52.88 3.11 35.52
C THR A 320 -52.28 3.61 36.84
N ASP A 321 -50.97 3.84 36.86
CA ASP A 321 -50.22 4.39 37.96
C ASP A 321 -50.55 5.88 38.08
N THR A 322 -51.25 6.21 39.15
CA THR A 322 -51.51 7.57 39.65
C THR A 322 -50.25 8.36 40.02
N ASN A 323 -49.07 7.93 39.54
CA ASN A 323 -47.74 8.38 39.94
C ASN A 323 -46.93 9.00 38.76
N SER A 324 -47.53 9.25 37.59
CA SER A 324 -46.85 9.96 36.48
C SER A 324 -46.80 11.46 36.73
N SER A 325 -45.65 12.11 36.48
CA SER A 325 -45.50 13.57 36.65
C SER A 325 -46.33 14.38 35.65
N PHE A 326 -46.58 13.82 34.46
CA PHE A 326 -47.45 14.36 33.44
C PHE A 326 -48.76 13.57 33.40
N VAL A 327 -49.89 14.26 33.52
CA VAL A 327 -51.22 13.66 33.46
C VAL A 327 -52.02 14.35 32.35
N PRO A 328 -52.26 13.69 31.20
CA PRO A 328 -53.10 14.25 30.15
C PRO A 328 -54.56 14.33 30.63
N VAL A 329 -55.22 15.43 30.31
CA VAL A 329 -56.61 15.72 30.72
C VAL A 329 -57.56 15.49 29.54
N ASP A 330 -57.31 16.13 28.39
CA ASP A 330 -58.13 16.04 27.19
C ASP A 330 -57.29 16.29 25.93
N GLY A 331 -57.58 15.59 24.82
CA GLY A 331 -57.12 15.94 23.47
C GLY A 331 -55.62 15.77 23.19
N CYS A 332 -54.92 14.89 23.91
CA CYS A 332 -53.47 14.71 23.84
C CYS A 332 -52.99 13.45 23.09
N ASP A 333 -53.88 12.75 22.37
CA ASP A 333 -53.54 11.48 21.70
C ASP A 333 -52.45 11.61 20.61
N SER A 334 -52.19 12.84 20.14
CA SER A 334 -51.15 13.14 19.15
C SER A 334 -49.73 13.25 19.74
N PHE A 335 -49.59 13.32 21.06
CA PHE A 335 -48.32 13.50 21.75
C PHE A 335 -48.02 12.31 22.66
N GLU A 336 -46.87 11.68 22.44
CA GLU A 336 -46.45 10.49 23.19
C GLU A 336 -45.37 10.82 24.23
N LEU A 337 -44.70 11.98 24.08
CA LEU A 337 -43.62 12.44 24.94
C LEU A 337 -43.90 13.86 25.45
N PHE A 338 -43.66 14.10 26.74
CA PHE A 338 -43.73 15.45 27.31
C PHE A 338 -42.40 15.83 27.97
N GLY A 339 -41.99 17.09 27.77
CA GLY A 339 -40.81 17.68 28.35
C GLY A 339 -41.11 19.03 29.00
N VAL A 340 -40.36 19.39 30.03
CA VAL A 340 -40.49 20.68 30.75
C VAL A 340 -39.11 21.25 31.00
N ILE A 341 -38.96 22.54 30.73
CA ILE A 341 -37.82 23.36 31.15
C ILE A 341 -38.34 24.41 32.11
N LEU A 342 -37.69 24.52 33.27
CA LEU A 342 -37.98 25.50 34.30
C LEU A 342 -36.75 26.36 34.48
N ASP A 343 -36.91 27.63 34.15
CA ASP A 343 -35.90 28.67 34.40
C ASP A 343 -36.47 29.68 35.38
N SER A 344 -35.78 29.88 36.50
CA SER A 344 -36.19 30.91 37.45
C SER A 344 -35.04 31.47 38.26
N ARG A 345 -35.23 32.67 38.80
CA ARG A 345 -34.28 33.33 39.70
C ARG A 345 -34.70 33.11 41.16
N ILE A 346 -33.74 32.80 42.02
CA ILE A 346 -33.96 32.63 43.47
C ILE A 346 -33.44 33.88 44.18
N ILE A 347 -34.33 34.62 44.84
CA ILE A 347 -34.00 35.80 45.66
C ILE A 347 -34.53 35.55 47.07
N ASP A 348 -33.66 35.60 48.09
CA ASP A 348 -33.98 35.39 49.50
C ASP A 348 -34.76 34.08 49.80
N GLY A 349 -34.42 33.01 49.08
CA GLY A 349 -35.08 31.72 49.21
C GLY A 349 -36.48 31.67 48.61
N ASN A 350 -36.92 32.68 47.85
CA ASN A 350 -38.17 32.69 47.10
C ASN A 350 -37.93 32.75 45.58
N ILE A 351 -38.81 32.14 44.80
CA ILE A 351 -38.71 32.04 43.34
C ILE A 351 -39.35 33.28 42.71
N THR A 352 -38.58 34.03 41.91
CA THR A 352 -39.05 35.23 41.20
C THR A 352 -38.91 35.02 39.68
N GLU A 353 -39.99 35.30 38.94
CA GLU A 353 -40.07 35.16 37.47
C GLU A 353 -39.80 33.73 36.98
N PRO A 354 -40.71 32.77 37.26
CA PRO A 354 -40.64 31.45 36.66
C PRO A 354 -41.00 31.53 35.17
N ASN A 355 -40.05 31.16 34.32
CA ASN A 355 -40.29 30.88 32.91
C ASN A 355 -40.36 29.37 32.73
N ILE A 356 -41.55 28.89 32.35
CA ILE A 356 -41.80 27.47 32.13
C ILE A 356 -42.01 27.28 30.65
N THR A 357 -41.26 26.36 30.06
CA THR A 357 -41.55 25.87 28.71
C THR A 357 -41.94 24.42 28.78
N VAL A 358 -43.08 24.09 28.19
CA VAL A 358 -43.56 22.72 28.07
C VAL A 358 -43.50 22.31 26.61
N LEU A 359 -43.00 21.11 26.36
CA LEU A 359 -42.79 20.52 25.06
C LEU A 359 -43.67 19.27 24.97
N GLY A 360 -44.45 19.16 23.89
CA GLY A 360 -45.16 17.93 23.53
C GLY A 360 -44.56 17.40 22.23
N CYS A 361 -44.14 16.14 22.23
CA CYS A 361 -43.45 15.54 21.09
C CYS A 361 -44.08 14.24 20.63
N SER A 362 -44.04 14.01 19.33
CA SER A 362 -44.43 12.78 18.66
C SER A 362 -43.22 12.15 17.95
N PRO A 363 -42.83 10.92 18.29
CA PRO A 363 -41.80 10.20 17.58
C PRO A 363 -42.36 9.60 16.28
N VAL A 364 -41.59 9.69 15.20
CA VAL A 364 -41.88 9.04 13.91
C VAL A 364 -40.78 8.01 13.65
N TYR A 365 -41.17 6.76 13.47
CA TYR A 365 -40.26 5.65 13.19
C TYR A 365 -40.22 5.40 11.69
N HIS A 366 -39.03 5.41 11.11
CA HIS A 366 -38.81 5.25 9.68
C HIS A 366 -38.16 3.90 9.35
N GLN A 367 -38.52 3.38 8.19
CA GLN A 367 -37.93 2.20 7.56
C GLN A 367 -37.71 2.48 6.08
N THR A 368 -36.52 2.17 5.56
CA THR A 368 -36.24 2.23 4.12
C THR A 368 -35.31 1.11 3.69
N GLN A 369 -35.29 0.82 2.39
CA GLN A 369 -34.27 -0.04 1.80
C GLN A 369 -33.09 0.84 1.35
N ALA A 370 -31.89 0.53 1.83
CA ALA A 370 -30.69 1.34 1.63
C ALA A 370 -29.48 0.46 1.24
N ALA A 371 -28.55 1.06 0.49
CA ALA A 371 -27.24 0.47 0.28
C ALA A 371 -26.37 0.80 1.51
N VAL A 372 -26.13 -0.21 2.34
CA VAL A 372 -25.36 -0.09 3.59
C VAL A 372 -23.93 -0.52 3.30
N THR A 373 -22.97 0.37 3.51
CA THR A 373 -21.55 0.04 3.45
C THR A 373 -21.06 -0.32 4.85
N LEU A 374 -20.44 -1.49 4.96
CA LEU A 374 -19.99 -2.08 6.20
C LEU A 374 -18.47 -2.16 6.19
N ASN A 375 -17.86 -1.83 7.31
CA ASN A 375 -16.44 -2.08 7.55
C ASN A 375 -16.19 -3.59 7.75
N ASN A 376 -14.92 -4.01 7.72
CA ASN A 376 -14.51 -5.39 8.03
C ASN A 376 -14.84 -5.85 9.47
N ASN A 377 -15.28 -4.95 10.34
CA ASN A 377 -15.76 -5.24 11.69
C ASN A 377 -17.31 -5.32 11.79
N GLY A 378 -18.02 -5.11 10.69
CA GLY A 378 -19.49 -5.14 10.61
C GLY A 378 -20.17 -3.86 11.08
N SER A 379 -19.42 -2.81 11.42
CA SER A 379 -20.00 -1.48 11.68
C SER A 379 -20.45 -0.83 10.38
N ILE A 380 -21.54 -0.07 10.43
CA ILE A 380 -21.97 0.77 9.32
C ILE A 380 -20.97 1.91 9.14
N ALA A 381 -20.33 1.97 7.97
CA ALA A 381 -19.40 3.03 7.58
C ALA A 381 -20.17 4.19 6.94
N ASP A 382 -21.02 3.87 5.98
CA ASP A 382 -21.89 4.80 5.29
C ASP A 382 -23.20 4.10 4.88
N LEU A 383 -24.24 4.89 4.65
CA LEU A 383 -25.56 4.40 4.31
C LEU A 383 -26.23 5.33 3.30
N GLN A 384 -26.42 4.85 2.09
CA GLN A 384 -27.09 5.59 1.03
C GLN A 384 -28.59 5.27 1.02
N THR A 385 -29.41 6.19 1.51
CA THR A 385 -30.87 6.10 1.47
C THR A 385 -31.46 6.65 0.18
N ASP A 386 -32.44 5.97 -0.40
CA ASP A 386 -33.31 6.55 -1.43
C ASP A 386 -34.46 7.36 -0.77
N PRO A 387 -34.51 8.69 -0.93
CA PRO A 387 -35.49 9.54 -0.26
C PRO A 387 -36.95 9.23 -0.67
N ASP A 388 -37.17 8.65 -1.85
CA ASP A 388 -38.52 8.38 -2.37
C ASP A 388 -39.17 7.12 -1.76
N ASN A 389 -38.39 6.25 -1.11
CA ASN A 389 -38.84 4.93 -0.62
C ASN A 389 -38.95 4.83 0.92
N ILE A 390 -38.90 5.97 1.63
CA ILE A 390 -39.00 6.02 3.09
C ILE A 390 -40.45 5.72 3.52
N LYS A 391 -40.65 4.69 4.34
CA LYS A 391 -41.96 4.28 4.88
C LYS A 391 -41.98 4.41 6.41
N PRO A 392 -43.12 4.75 7.02
CA PRO A 392 -43.27 4.66 8.47
C PRO A 392 -43.30 3.18 8.91
N LEU A 393 -42.68 2.88 10.05
CA LEU A 393 -42.68 1.55 10.63
C LEU A 393 -44.11 1.19 11.13
N ASN A 394 -44.64 0.04 10.70
CA ASN A 394 -46.01 -0.35 11.01
C ASN A 394 -46.16 -0.84 12.47
N ALA A 395 -47.27 -0.52 13.12
CA ALA A 395 -47.56 -0.95 14.50
C ALA A 395 -47.78 -2.47 14.64
N THR A 396 -47.94 -3.18 13.53
CA THR A 396 -48.00 -4.66 13.50
C THR A 396 -46.65 -5.32 13.64
N ASP A 397 -45.57 -4.61 13.29
CA ASP A 397 -44.23 -5.19 13.17
C ASP A 397 -43.35 -4.81 14.38
N PHE A 398 -43.69 -3.71 15.06
CA PHE A 398 -42.97 -3.21 16.21
C PHE A 398 -43.91 -2.79 17.36
N TYR A 399 -43.65 -3.30 18.56
CA TYR A 399 -44.44 -2.98 19.74
C TYR A 399 -44.03 -1.61 20.35
N VAL A 400 -44.58 -0.53 19.78
CA VAL A 400 -44.30 0.87 20.15
C VAL A 400 -44.55 1.16 21.63
N GLN A 401 -45.67 0.68 22.19
CA GLN A 401 -46.02 0.93 23.59
C GLN A 401 -44.95 0.39 24.56
N GLY A 402 -44.41 -0.79 24.27
CA GLY A 402 -43.36 -1.40 25.11
C GLY A 402 -42.06 -0.61 25.09
N LEU A 403 -41.73 0.05 23.97
CA LEU A 403 -40.59 0.96 23.87
C LEU A 403 -40.77 2.14 24.82
N HIS A 404 -41.94 2.79 24.82
CA HIS A 404 -42.24 3.92 25.68
C HIS A 404 -42.20 3.52 27.16
N ASP A 405 -42.75 2.36 27.51
CA ASP A 405 -42.76 1.86 28.89
C ASP A 405 -41.33 1.55 29.38
N VAL A 406 -40.47 0.98 28.53
CA VAL A 406 -39.07 0.70 28.90
C VAL A 406 -38.25 1.99 29.04
N ILE A 407 -38.45 2.95 28.14
CA ILE A 407 -37.76 4.24 28.19
C ILE A 407 -38.23 5.05 29.41
N SER A 408 -39.54 5.16 29.67
CA SER A 408 -40.06 5.83 30.88
C SER A 408 -39.51 5.21 32.16
N ALA A 409 -39.54 3.87 32.27
CA ALA A 409 -38.99 3.17 33.42
C ALA A 409 -37.49 3.46 33.64
N LYS A 410 -36.70 3.67 32.59
CA LYS A 410 -35.28 4.06 32.70
C LYS A 410 -35.13 5.46 33.32
N TYR A 411 -35.90 6.45 32.86
CA TYR A 411 -35.83 7.83 33.35
C TYR A 411 -36.37 7.99 34.78
N THR A 412 -37.48 7.31 35.13
CA THR A 412 -38.01 7.33 36.50
C THR A 412 -37.02 6.72 37.51
N ARG A 413 -36.23 5.72 37.10
CA ARG A 413 -35.22 5.09 37.96
C ARG A 413 -33.97 5.95 38.15
N GLN A 414 -33.52 6.63 37.11
CA GLN A 414 -32.34 7.52 37.20
C GLN A 414 -32.60 8.70 38.16
N ALA A 415 -33.86 9.16 38.26
CA ALA A 415 -34.29 10.16 39.25
C ALA A 415 -34.33 9.63 40.70
N GLN A 416 -34.39 8.30 40.92
CA GLN A 416 -34.41 7.67 42.26
C GLN A 416 -33.02 7.39 42.86
N GLY A 417 -31.93 7.68 42.13
CA GLY A 417 -30.55 7.43 42.59
C GLY A 417 -30.12 8.22 43.84
N ILE A 418 -30.97 9.09 44.39
CA ILE A 418 -30.72 9.82 45.63
C ILE A 418 -31.97 9.78 46.51
N ALA A 419 -31.87 9.03 47.62
CA ALA A 419 -32.73 8.96 48.81
C ALA A 419 -33.51 7.65 49.00
N VAL A 420 -32.85 6.69 49.66
CA VAL A 420 -33.55 5.69 50.50
C VAL A 420 -33.63 6.29 51.92
N SER A 421 -34.81 6.75 52.32
CA SER A 421 -35.15 6.82 53.75
C SER A 421 -36.55 6.22 53.94
N ASN A 422 -36.63 5.24 54.83
CA ASN A 422 -37.85 4.55 55.18
C ASN A 422 -38.79 5.50 55.95
N SER A 423 -39.82 6.02 55.30
CA SER A 423 -41.02 6.51 55.97
C SER A 423 -42.26 5.87 55.36
N SER A 424 -43.08 5.29 56.23
CA SER A 424 -44.22 4.44 55.93
C SER A 424 -45.52 5.24 55.73
N SER A 425 -45.47 6.36 55.01
CA SER A 425 -46.67 7.06 54.57
C SER A 425 -46.86 6.87 53.07
N GLN A 426 -47.66 5.87 52.72
CA GLN A 426 -48.20 5.67 51.38
C GLN A 426 -49.16 6.82 51.05
N THR A 427 -48.68 7.86 50.37
CA THR A 427 -49.47 8.69 49.45
C THR A 427 -48.52 9.54 48.62
N GLU A 428 -48.53 9.32 47.29
CA GLU A 428 -47.83 10.09 46.25
C GLU A 428 -46.29 10.07 46.30
N ARG A 429 -45.68 9.11 45.57
CA ARG A 429 -44.24 9.17 45.26
C ARG A 429 -44.02 10.26 44.21
N LYS A 430 -43.54 11.42 44.64
CA LYS A 430 -43.20 12.56 43.78
C LYS A 430 -41.74 12.47 43.31
N LEU A 431 -41.49 12.90 42.08
CA LEU A 431 -40.22 12.72 41.38
C LEU A 431 -39.24 13.83 41.75
N ASN A 432 -38.10 13.48 42.35
CA ASN A 432 -37.04 14.42 42.71
C ASN A 432 -36.18 14.80 41.50
N ILE A 433 -36.27 16.05 41.05
CA ILE A 433 -35.37 16.60 40.01
C ILE A 433 -34.14 17.25 40.68
N VAL A 434 -32.95 16.87 40.24
CA VAL A 434 -31.66 17.47 40.64
C VAL A 434 -31.32 18.61 39.68
N GLN A 435 -30.95 19.78 40.22
CA GLN A 435 -30.66 21.01 39.46
C GLN A 435 -29.46 20.88 38.48
N ASN A 436 -29.56 21.55 37.33
CA ASN A 436 -28.44 21.76 36.41
C ASN A 436 -27.77 23.13 36.64
N SER A 437 -26.48 23.25 36.30
CA SER A 437 -25.66 24.43 36.58
C SER A 437 -25.67 25.53 35.50
N LYS A 438 -26.21 25.28 34.30
CA LYS A 438 -26.18 26.25 33.18
C LYS A 438 -27.58 26.45 32.56
N PRO A 439 -27.97 27.69 32.19
CA PRO A 439 -29.17 27.95 31.38
C PRO A 439 -28.98 27.41 29.96
N VAL A 440 -29.99 26.76 29.39
CA VAL A 440 -29.92 26.09 28.08
C VAL A 440 -31.07 26.55 27.18
N ASN A 441 -30.78 26.82 25.91
CA ASN A 441 -31.77 27.20 24.91
C ASN A 441 -32.76 26.03 24.63
N SER A 442 -34.02 26.33 24.34
CA SER A 442 -35.05 25.31 24.09
C SER A 442 -34.71 24.39 22.91
N THR A 443 -34.01 24.90 21.89
CA THR A 443 -33.53 24.12 20.73
C THR A 443 -32.39 23.15 21.08
N ALA A 444 -31.49 23.53 21.98
CA ALA A 444 -30.40 22.68 22.43
C ALA A 444 -30.93 21.49 23.26
N PHE A 445 -31.93 21.74 24.11
CA PHE A 445 -32.61 20.68 24.86
C PHE A 445 -33.40 19.75 23.93
N PHE A 446 -34.03 20.29 22.88
CA PHE A 446 -34.70 19.48 21.85
C PHE A 446 -33.72 18.55 21.13
N ASN A 447 -32.58 19.05 20.67
CA ASN A 447 -31.56 18.24 20.01
C ASN A 447 -31.02 17.14 20.93
N GLU A 448 -30.81 17.43 22.22
CA GLU A 448 -30.42 16.45 23.24
C GLU A 448 -31.48 15.35 23.42
N MET A 449 -32.76 15.74 23.48
CA MET A 449 -33.89 14.79 23.56
C MET A 449 -34.00 13.93 22.29
N GLN A 450 -33.92 14.54 21.12
CA GLN A 450 -34.01 13.84 19.82
C GLN A 450 -32.86 12.85 19.66
N PHE A 451 -31.63 13.29 19.96
CA PHE A 451 -30.45 12.42 19.93
C PHE A 451 -30.62 11.24 20.90
N SER A 452 -31.00 11.51 22.16
CA SER A 452 -31.21 10.46 23.15
C SER A 452 -32.33 9.49 22.77
N TRP A 453 -33.44 9.99 22.20
CA TRP A 453 -34.54 9.16 21.73
C TRP A 453 -34.11 8.25 20.59
N ASN A 454 -33.43 8.81 19.59
CA ASN A 454 -32.93 8.05 18.44
C ASN A 454 -31.92 6.98 18.87
N GLU A 455 -30.98 7.31 19.76
CA GLU A 455 -30.03 6.37 20.34
C GLU A 455 -30.71 5.20 21.05
N ASN A 456 -31.70 5.46 21.91
CA ASN A 456 -32.42 4.40 22.61
C ASN A 456 -33.24 3.54 21.63
N PHE A 457 -33.84 4.14 20.60
CA PHE A 457 -34.57 3.40 19.56
C PHE A 457 -33.64 2.48 18.76
N ILE A 458 -32.52 3.00 18.24
CA ILE A 458 -31.53 2.25 17.46
C ILE A 458 -30.95 1.11 18.29
N THR A 459 -30.62 1.37 19.55
CA THR A 459 -30.13 0.33 20.49
C THR A 459 -31.15 -0.79 20.66
N ILE A 460 -32.44 -0.46 20.78
CA ILE A 460 -33.50 -1.46 20.99
C ILE A 460 -33.76 -2.26 19.71
N ILE A 461 -33.88 -1.61 18.55
CA ILE A 461 -34.06 -2.31 17.26
C ILE A 461 -32.89 -3.25 16.99
N ASN A 462 -31.65 -2.80 17.23
CA ASN A 462 -30.47 -3.64 17.07
C ASN A 462 -30.51 -4.88 17.97
N LYS A 463 -31.16 -4.84 19.15
CA LYS A 463 -31.35 -6.00 20.03
C LYS A 463 -32.47 -6.95 19.57
N LEU A 464 -33.42 -6.47 18.75
CA LEU A 464 -34.57 -7.24 18.30
C LEU A 464 -34.32 -8.09 17.04
N PHE A 465 -33.20 -7.92 16.35
CA PHE A 465 -32.82 -8.83 15.25
C PHE A 465 -32.57 -10.24 15.79
N ASN A 466 -33.13 -11.24 15.12
CA ASN A 466 -33.04 -12.64 15.52
C ASN A 466 -31.89 -13.39 14.80
N PRO A 467 -30.69 -13.51 15.40
CA PRO A 467 -29.57 -14.24 14.80
C PRO A 467 -29.76 -15.77 14.79
N ALA A 468 -30.77 -16.29 15.51
CA ALA A 468 -31.09 -17.72 15.54
C ALA A 468 -32.04 -18.13 14.40
N SER A 469 -32.60 -17.17 13.67
CA SER A 469 -33.35 -17.45 12.45
C SER A 469 -32.40 -17.94 11.34
N PRO A 470 -32.88 -18.79 10.40
CA PRO A 470 -32.06 -19.19 9.26
C PRO A 470 -31.63 -17.95 8.46
N PRO A 471 -30.35 -17.87 8.05
CA PRO A 471 -29.84 -16.69 7.37
C PRO A 471 -30.46 -16.53 5.99
N THR A 472 -30.72 -15.27 5.59
CA THR A 472 -31.06 -14.93 4.21
C THR A 472 -29.79 -14.59 3.44
N THR A 473 -29.64 -15.12 2.22
CA THR A 473 -28.50 -14.80 1.35
C THR A 473 -28.79 -13.54 0.54
N ILE A 474 -27.89 -12.57 0.58
CA ILE A 474 -27.96 -11.33 -0.22
C ILE A 474 -26.65 -11.19 -1.01
N ASP A 475 -26.76 -10.65 -2.23
CA ASP A 475 -25.61 -10.27 -3.04
C ASP A 475 -24.98 -8.99 -2.49
N ALA A 476 -23.69 -9.04 -2.21
CA ALA A 476 -22.89 -7.95 -1.69
C ALA A 476 -21.74 -7.62 -2.65
N THR A 477 -21.30 -6.37 -2.63
CA THR A 477 -20.07 -5.99 -3.33
C THR A 477 -18.97 -5.73 -2.30
N LEU A 478 -17.88 -6.47 -2.42
CA LEU A 478 -16.70 -6.33 -1.59
C LEU A 478 -15.70 -5.44 -2.33
N SER A 479 -15.57 -4.20 -1.90
CA SER A 479 -14.58 -3.25 -2.39
C SER A 479 -13.31 -3.44 -1.57
N SER A 480 -12.27 -4.02 -2.17
CA SER A 480 -10.97 -4.25 -1.49
C SER A 480 -9.87 -3.43 -2.15
N TYR A 481 -8.93 -2.92 -1.37
CA TYR A 481 -7.75 -2.27 -1.92
C TYR A 481 -6.79 -3.32 -2.47
N VAL A 482 -6.61 -3.34 -3.78
CA VAL A 482 -5.80 -4.35 -4.49
C VAL A 482 -4.61 -3.68 -5.13
N VAL A 483 -3.46 -4.35 -5.07
CA VAL A 483 -2.23 -3.86 -5.70
C VAL A 483 -2.16 -4.36 -7.13
N ILE A 484 -1.97 -3.42 -8.06
CA ILE A 484 -1.94 -3.68 -9.49
C ILE A 484 -0.57 -3.34 -10.09
N LEU A 485 -0.16 -4.12 -11.08
CA LEU A 485 0.88 -3.70 -12.01
C LEU A 485 0.22 -2.96 -13.16
N ALA A 486 0.63 -1.72 -13.41
CA ALA A 486 0.15 -0.92 -14.52
C ALA A 486 1.32 -0.42 -15.38
N VAL A 487 1.03 -0.13 -16.65
CA VAL A 487 2.00 0.54 -17.52
C VAL A 487 1.90 2.04 -17.27
N ALA A 488 3.02 2.65 -16.87
CA ALA A 488 3.11 4.10 -16.73
C ALA A 488 2.94 4.76 -18.11
N PRO A 489 1.84 5.52 -18.35
CA PRO A 489 1.47 5.95 -19.70
C PRO A 489 2.49 6.93 -20.28
N ASN A 490 2.97 7.87 -19.46
CA ASN A 490 3.93 8.89 -19.89
C ASN A 490 5.27 8.28 -20.33
N THR A 491 5.80 7.31 -19.57
CA THR A 491 7.08 6.68 -19.90
C THR A 491 6.98 5.79 -21.15
N ALA A 492 5.85 5.10 -21.33
CA ALA A 492 5.55 4.33 -22.52
C ALA A 492 5.50 5.22 -23.77
N ILE A 493 4.79 6.36 -23.72
CA ILE A 493 4.72 7.34 -24.83
C ILE A 493 6.13 7.83 -25.23
N PHE A 494 6.96 8.21 -24.25
CA PHE A 494 8.32 8.67 -24.55
C PHE A 494 9.20 7.55 -25.13
N THR A 495 9.04 6.32 -24.66
CA THR A 495 9.75 5.15 -25.19
C THR A 495 9.35 4.88 -26.64
N GLU A 496 8.06 4.87 -26.94
CA GLU A 496 7.52 4.70 -28.29
C GLU A 496 8.02 5.78 -29.24
N ALA A 497 8.00 7.05 -28.81
CA ALA A 497 8.50 8.17 -29.61
C ALA A 497 9.98 7.99 -29.99
N ILE A 498 10.82 7.57 -29.03
CA ILE A 498 12.24 7.29 -29.28
C ILE A 498 12.40 6.12 -30.27
N LEU A 499 11.62 5.03 -30.11
CA LEU A 499 11.67 3.88 -31.00
C LEU A 499 11.24 4.24 -32.44
N ILE A 500 10.20 5.05 -32.61
CA ILE A 500 9.73 5.55 -33.92
C ILE A 500 10.83 6.38 -34.60
N VAL A 501 11.47 7.30 -33.86
CA VAL A 501 12.59 8.11 -34.40
C VAL A 501 13.77 7.21 -34.79
N CYS A 502 14.11 6.22 -33.94
CA CYS A 502 15.16 5.24 -34.22
C CYS A 502 14.80 4.41 -35.50
N LEU A 503 13.53 4.04 -35.74
CA LEU A 503 13.06 3.38 -36.98
C LEU A 503 13.16 4.26 -38.24
N ILE A 504 12.76 5.54 -38.15
CA ILE A 504 12.87 6.50 -39.27
C ILE A 504 14.33 6.65 -39.71
N VAL A 505 15.25 6.75 -38.75
CA VAL A 505 16.69 6.83 -39.05
C VAL A 505 17.22 5.56 -39.71
N LEU A 506 16.81 4.37 -39.28
CA LEU A 506 17.20 3.12 -39.94
C LEU A 506 16.67 3.02 -41.37
N GLY A 507 15.43 3.45 -41.62
CA GLY A 507 14.86 3.54 -42.98
C GLY A 507 15.62 4.53 -43.86
N MET A 508 15.99 5.69 -43.31
CA MET A 508 16.86 6.66 -44.00
C MET A 508 18.24 6.07 -44.30
N LEU A 509 18.85 5.33 -43.36
CA LEU A 509 20.15 4.70 -43.57
C LEU A 509 20.10 3.61 -44.65
N ALA A 510 19.08 2.74 -44.62
CA ALA A 510 18.90 1.68 -45.60
C ALA A 510 18.79 2.23 -47.02
N SER A 511 18.02 3.31 -47.20
CA SER A 511 17.84 3.95 -48.51
C SER A 511 19.08 4.73 -48.98
N THR A 512 19.70 5.52 -48.10
CA THR A 512 20.81 6.41 -48.47
C THR A 512 22.13 5.67 -48.66
N CYS A 513 22.43 4.66 -47.84
CA CYS A 513 23.69 3.93 -47.93
C CYS A 513 23.78 3.07 -49.21
N HIS A 514 22.65 2.52 -49.69
CA HIS A 514 22.62 1.74 -50.93
C HIS A 514 22.60 2.60 -52.20
N ARG A 515 22.09 3.84 -52.14
CA ARG A 515 22.10 4.77 -53.29
C ARG A 515 23.43 5.50 -53.50
N ARG A 516 24.32 5.50 -52.51
CA ARG A 516 25.60 6.22 -52.56
C ARG A 516 26.66 5.42 -53.33
N ARG A 517 27.50 6.15 -54.09
CA ARG A 517 28.67 5.58 -54.75
C ARG A 517 29.73 5.22 -53.72
N ASN A 518 30.43 4.11 -53.95
CA ASN A 518 31.46 3.62 -53.08
C ASN A 518 32.66 3.11 -53.89
N PHE A 519 33.86 3.57 -53.54
CA PHE A 519 35.11 3.13 -54.15
C PHE A 519 35.93 2.19 -53.25
N LEU A 520 35.51 2.00 -51.99
CA LEU A 520 36.22 1.12 -51.05
C LEU A 520 36.12 -0.33 -51.51
N GLN A 521 37.23 -1.06 -51.46
CA GLN A 521 37.29 -2.50 -51.79
C GLN A 521 37.39 -3.39 -50.54
N TRP A 522 37.86 -2.85 -49.41
CA TRP A 522 38.00 -3.52 -48.11
C TRP A 522 37.81 -2.52 -46.96
N ASP A 523 37.78 -3.03 -45.73
CA ASP A 523 37.66 -2.24 -44.51
C ASP A 523 38.86 -1.28 -44.33
N PRO A 524 38.67 0.05 -44.29
CA PRO A 524 39.76 1.00 -44.06
C PRO A 524 40.19 1.10 -42.58
N GLY A 525 39.89 0.07 -41.77
CA GLY A 525 40.14 0.05 -40.33
C GLY A 525 41.60 -0.23 -39.93
N SER A 526 42.41 -0.84 -40.80
CA SER A 526 43.84 -1.08 -40.57
C SER A 526 44.71 0.06 -41.11
N ILE A 527 45.89 0.26 -40.51
CA ILE A 527 46.83 1.30 -40.97
C ILE A 527 47.33 0.96 -42.38
N ALA A 528 47.62 -0.31 -42.67
CA ALA A 528 47.99 -0.75 -44.03
C ALA A 528 46.93 -0.40 -45.06
N ALA A 529 45.64 -0.64 -44.77
CA ALA A 529 44.57 -0.30 -45.70
C ALA A 529 44.47 1.22 -45.93
N GLN A 530 44.68 2.04 -44.90
CA GLN A 530 44.71 3.50 -45.04
C GLN A 530 45.92 3.98 -45.83
N CYS A 531 47.09 3.38 -45.62
CA CYS A 531 48.32 3.67 -46.38
C CYS A 531 48.18 3.28 -47.86
N ALA A 532 47.63 2.10 -48.17
CA ALA A 532 47.34 1.66 -49.55
C ALA A 532 46.33 2.59 -50.24
N LEU A 533 45.34 3.07 -49.50
CA LEU A 533 44.35 4.03 -50.00
C LEU A 533 45.01 5.39 -50.29
N ILE A 534 45.89 5.88 -49.40
CA ILE A 534 46.62 7.14 -49.59
C ILE A 534 47.61 7.04 -50.76
N SER A 535 48.33 5.92 -50.88
CA SER A 535 49.32 5.72 -51.93
C SER A 535 48.69 5.52 -53.31
N ARG A 536 47.50 4.89 -53.43
CA ARG A 536 46.88 4.70 -54.75
C ARG A 536 46.01 5.88 -55.20
N LEU A 537 45.17 6.43 -54.31
CA LEU A 537 44.14 7.40 -54.72
C LEU A 537 44.65 8.84 -54.92
N PHE A 538 45.66 9.31 -54.20
CA PHE A 538 46.11 10.70 -54.32
C PHE A 538 47.10 10.89 -55.47
N SER A 539 46.98 12.01 -56.18
CA SER A 539 47.88 12.34 -57.29
C SER A 539 49.34 12.56 -56.83
N PRO A 540 50.32 12.34 -57.73
CA PRO A 540 51.73 12.56 -57.41
C PRO A 540 52.05 13.99 -56.94
N SER A 541 51.37 15.00 -57.51
CA SER A 541 51.49 16.40 -57.11
C SER A 541 50.99 16.64 -55.69
N THR A 542 49.89 16.01 -55.30
CA THR A 542 49.36 16.08 -53.93
C THR A 542 50.29 15.38 -52.94
N LYS A 543 50.87 14.24 -53.34
CA LYS A 543 51.88 13.55 -52.51
C LYS A 543 53.11 14.41 -52.29
N LEU A 544 53.66 15.00 -53.34
CA LEU A 544 54.82 15.89 -53.23
C LEU A 544 54.52 17.09 -52.31
N LEU A 545 53.31 17.67 -52.40
CA LEU A 545 52.88 18.74 -51.51
C LEU A 545 52.90 18.33 -50.03
N PHE A 546 52.36 17.16 -49.68
CA PHE A 546 52.34 16.68 -48.29
C PHE A 546 53.67 16.12 -47.78
N SER A 547 54.62 15.85 -48.68
CA SER A 547 55.97 15.43 -48.30
C SER A 547 56.79 16.54 -47.64
N HIS A 548 56.46 17.81 -47.91
CA HIS A 548 57.14 18.99 -47.35
C HIS A 548 57.19 18.95 -45.81
N THR A 549 58.35 19.33 -45.26
CA THR A 549 58.65 19.38 -43.82
C THR A 549 57.60 20.16 -43.01
N ASN A 550 57.06 21.24 -43.58
CA ASN A 550 56.03 22.05 -42.92
C ASN A 550 54.72 21.29 -42.66
N PHE A 551 54.33 20.34 -43.52
CA PHE A 551 53.13 19.52 -43.31
C PHE A 551 53.36 18.41 -42.29
N ARG A 552 54.60 17.92 -42.13
CA ARG A 552 54.97 16.95 -41.09
C ARG A 552 54.95 17.56 -39.69
N GLN A 553 55.34 18.82 -39.57
CA GLN A 553 55.42 19.54 -38.29
C GLN A 553 54.14 20.31 -37.90
N ALA A 554 53.17 20.47 -38.82
CA ALA A 554 51.93 21.19 -38.54
C ALA A 554 50.96 20.42 -37.63
N THR A 555 50.34 21.15 -36.69
CA THR A 555 49.23 20.67 -35.83
C THR A 555 47.95 20.43 -36.62
N THR A 556 47.02 19.59 -36.12
CA THR A 556 45.73 19.37 -36.81
C THR A 556 44.92 20.65 -36.93
N ARG A 557 45.00 21.57 -35.96
CA ARG A 557 44.34 22.88 -36.04
C ARG A 557 44.90 23.75 -37.17
N GLN A 558 46.22 23.78 -37.33
CA GLN A 558 46.89 24.51 -38.41
C GLN A 558 46.56 23.90 -39.78
N LEU A 559 46.57 22.57 -39.91
CA LEU A 559 46.18 21.88 -41.15
C LEU A 559 44.71 22.11 -41.51
N ARG A 560 43.81 22.08 -40.53
CA ARG A 560 42.40 22.43 -40.74
C ARG A 560 42.23 23.88 -41.17
N GLN A 561 43.00 24.81 -40.60
CA GLN A 561 42.96 26.22 -41.01
C GLN A 561 43.48 26.40 -42.44
N TRP A 562 44.56 25.71 -42.81
CA TRP A 562 45.12 25.69 -44.16
C TRP A 562 44.15 25.09 -45.20
N SER A 563 43.33 24.10 -44.80
CA SER A 563 42.34 23.47 -45.69
C SER A 563 41.12 24.36 -46.00
N LYS A 564 40.94 25.50 -45.31
CA LYS A 564 39.82 26.40 -45.57
C LYS A 564 39.97 27.04 -46.96
N GLY A 565 38.92 26.97 -47.76
CA GLY A 565 38.90 27.50 -49.14
C GLY A 565 39.41 26.52 -50.20
N LYS A 566 39.98 25.38 -49.80
CA LYS A 566 40.52 24.35 -50.70
C LYS A 566 39.52 23.22 -50.93
N TRP A 567 39.61 22.58 -52.08
CA TRP A 567 38.70 21.54 -52.54
C TRP A 567 39.48 20.30 -52.96
N VAL A 568 38.81 19.15 -52.92
CA VAL A 568 39.29 17.83 -53.33
C VAL A 568 38.40 17.39 -54.48
N GLU A 569 39.00 17.19 -55.63
CA GLU A 569 38.32 16.85 -56.89
C GLU A 569 38.95 15.60 -57.50
N TRP A 570 38.13 14.81 -58.22
CA TRP A 570 38.62 13.72 -59.05
C TRP A 570 39.18 14.29 -60.35
N VAL A 571 40.45 14.01 -60.61
CA VAL A 571 41.18 14.43 -61.81
C VAL A 571 41.75 13.19 -62.47
N ASP A 572 41.51 13.03 -63.76
CA ASP A 572 42.13 11.97 -64.54
C ASP A 572 43.59 12.31 -64.81
N VAL A 573 44.50 11.54 -64.20
CA VAL A 573 45.94 11.66 -64.40
C VAL A 573 46.40 10.39 -65.09
N SER A 574 46.82 10.50 -66.36
CA SER A 574 47.33 9.39 -67.16
C SER A 574 46.33 8.23 -67.34
N GLY A 575 45.03 8.54 -67.49
CA GLY A 575 43.98 7.53 -67.70
C GLY A 575 43.43 6.87 -66.43
N GLU A 576 43.90 7.28 -65.25
CA GLU A 576 43.38 6.80 -63.96
C GLU A 576 42.75 7.95 -63.16
N PRO A 577 41.55 7.75 -62.59
CA PRO A 577 40.91 8.75 -61.74
C PRO A 577 41.67 8.85 -60.41
N ARG A 578 42.22 10.03 -60.11
CA ARG A 578 42.97 10.31 -58.88
C ARG A 578 42.41 11.54 -58.17
N LEU A 579 42.56 11.59 -56.85
CA LEU A 579 42.16 12.73 -56.01
C LEU A 579 43.27 13.78 -55.98
N CYS A 580 42.93 15.02 -56.33
CA CYS A 580 43.80 16.19 -56.26
C CYS A 580 43.23 17.24 -55.31
N ILE A 581 44.09 17.95 -54.56
CA ILE A 581 43.68 19.14 -53.81
C ILE A 581 43.88 20.37 -54.69
N VAL A 582 42.79 21.12 -54.93
CA VAL A 582 42.76 22.29 -55.80
C VAL A 582 42.27 23.51 -55.01
N ASP A 583 42.83 24.68 -55.29
CA ASP A 583 42.29 25.96 -54.85
C ASP A 583 41.47 26.56 -56.00
N ARG A 584 40.16 26.74 -55.80
CA ARG A 584 39.27 27.27 -56.85
C ARG A 584 39.46 28.76 -57.13
N ASN A 585 40.14 29.47 -56.22
CA ASN A 585 40.33 30.91 -56.31
C ASN A 585 41.65 31.29 -57.01
N GLN A 586 42.50 30.30 -57.33
CA GLN A 586 43.79 30.50 -58.00
C GLN A 586 43.85 29.68 -59.30
N PRO A 587 44.54 30.17 -60.35
CA PRO A 587 44.72 29.42 -61.59
C PRO A 587 45.52 28.13 -61.36
N PRO A 588 45.27 27.06 -62.15
CA PRO A 588 45.78 25.70 -61.92
C PRO A 588 47.31 25.53 -62.02
N SER A 589 48.04 26.57 -62.42
CA SER A 589 49.51 26.58 -62.55
C SER A 589 50.27 27.00 -61.28
N HIS A 590 49.59 27.50 -60.24
CA HIS A 590 50.25 27.92 -59.01
C HIS A 590 50.39 26.75 -58.02
N GLN A 591 51.62 26.41 -57.62
CA GLN A 591 51.88 25.41 -56.57
C GLN A 591 51.27 25.88 -55.25
N LEU A 592 50.50 25.02 -54.57
CA LEU A 592 49.86 25.35 -53.30
C LEU A 592 50.91 25.67 -52.22
N SER A 593 50.74 26.80 -51.53
CA SER A 593 51.66 27.19 -50.45
C SER A 593 51.53 26.26 -49.21
N PRO A 594 52.66 25.94 -48.54
CA PRO A 594 52.66 25.14 -47.31
C PRO A 594 52.06 25.92 -46.12
N PRO A 595 51.60 25.22 -45.06
CA PRO A 595 51.00 25.87 -43.89
C PRO A 595 52.02 26.72 -43.13
N VAL A 596 51.58 27.88 -42.64
CA VAL A 596 52.39 28.75 -41.76
C VAL A 596 52.49 28.12 -40.37
N ILE A 597 53.71 27.77 -39.96
CA ILE A 597 53.99 27.16 -38.65
C ILE A 597 54.08 28.26 -37.59
N LYS A 598 53.29 28.13 -36.52
CA LYS A 598 53.52 28.86 -35.27
C LYS A 598 54.25 27.92 -34.29
N LYS A 599 55.47 28.27 -33.87
CA LYS A 599 56.23 27.51 -32.87
C LYS A 599 55.45 27.43 -31.55
N GLY A 600 55.38 26.23 -30.95
CA GLY A 600 55.10 26.09 -29.51
C GLY A 600 53.81 25.41 -29.02
N ARG A 601 53.06 24.61 -29.81
CA ARG A 601 51.93 23.85 -29.24
C ARG A 601 51.71 22.49 -29.90
N ARG A 602 51.67 21.42 -29.10
CA ARG A 602 51.18 20.08 -29.49
C ARG A 602 49.65 20.11 -29.58
N ASP A 603 49.07 19.19 -30.34
CA ASP A 603 47.62 19.00 -30.28
C ASP A 603 47.21 18.62 -28.84
N PRO A 604 46.13 19.21 -28.31
CA PRO A 604 45.65 18.84 -26.98
C PRO A 604 45.32 17.35 -26.98
N PRO A 605 45.75 16.58 -25.95
CA PRO A 605 45.27 15.22 -25.80
C PRO A 605 43.74 15.24 -25.65
N PRO A 606 43.04 14.13 -25.95
CA PRO A 606 41.60 14.09 -25.76
C PRO A 606 41.21 14.44 -24.32
N HIS A 607 40.01 14.97 -24.14
CA HIS A 607 39.52 15.52 -22.85
C HIS A 607 39.79 14.60 -21.64
N PHE A 608 39.59 13.29 -21.78
CA PHE A 608 39.78 12.30 -20.71
C PHE A 608 41.25 12.05 -20.30
N LEU A 609 42.24 12.51 -21.07
CA LEU A 609 43.67 12.46 -20.73
C LEU A 609 44.20 13.81 -20.22
N VAL A 610 43.35 14.83 -20.15
CA VAL A 610 43.68 16.16 -19.62
C VAL A 610 43.28 16.22 -18.15
N PHE A 611 44.28 16.33 -17.26
CA PHE A 611 44.09 16.30 -15.79
C PHE A 611 42.91 17.14 -15.26
N PRO A 612 42.75 18.44 -15.58
CA PRO A 612 41.64 19.23 -15.04
C PRO A 612 40.25 18.78 -15.51
N TRP A 613 40.13 18.29 -16.75
CA TRP A 613 38.85 17.79 -17.27
C TRP A 613 38.50 16.42 -16.70
N PHE A 614 39.49 15.53 -16.57
CA PHE A 614 39.32 14.23 -15.92
C PHE A 614 38.92 14.39 -14.44
N LEU A 615 39.56 15.32 -13.72
CA LEU A 615 39.21 15.63 -12.33
C LEU A 615 37.78 16.21 -12.25
N ALA A 616 37.40 17.12 -13.15
CA ALA A 616 36.06 17.67 -13.19
C ALA A 616 34.98 16.59 -13.45
N GLU A 617 35.23 15.64 -14.34
CA GLU A 617 34.32 14.51 -14.59
C GLU A 617 34.18 13.60 -13.36
N CYS A 618 35.29 13.32 -12.65
CA CYS A 618 35.25 12.54 -11.41
C CYS A 618 34.49 13.28 -10.30
N VAL A 619 34.69 14.59 -10.15
CA VAL A 619 33.99 15.42 -9.15
C VAL A 619 32.50 15.51 -9.47
N LEU A 620 32.12 15.65 -10.74
CA LEU A 620 30.72 15.65 -11.16
C LEU A 620 30.04 14.32 -10.82
N LEU A 621 30.70 13.19 -11.10
CA LEU A 621 30.19 11.86 -10.78
C LEU A 621 30.02 11.68 -9.26
N MET A 622 31.01 12.10 -8.46
CA MET A 622 30.90 12.11 -6.99
C MET A 622 29.77 13.02 -6.48
N GLY A 623 29.59 14.18 -7.10
CA GLY A 623 28.51 15.12 -6.77
C GLY A 623 27.12 14.54 -7.05
N VAL A 624 26.97 13.80 -8.15
CA VAL A 624 25.70 13.14 -8.50
C VAL A 624 25.41 11.97 -7.55
N LEU A 625 26.42 11.18 -7.19
CA LEU A 625 26.26 10.12 -6.17
C LEU A 625 25.94 10.70 -4.78
N ALA A 626 26.55 11.83 -4.42
CA ALA A 626 26.25 12.54 -3.18
C ALA A 626 24.81 13.09 -3.19
N ALA A 627 24.36 13.70 -4.29
CA ALA A 627 22.99 14.16 -4.44
C ALA A 627 21.97 13.01 -4.32
N PHE A 628 22.27 11.85 -4.93
CA PHE A 628 21.45 10.64 -4.77
C PHE A 628 21.38 10.19 -3.30
N GLY A 629 22.51 10.19 -2.59
CA GLY A 629 22.54 9.90 -1.15
C GLY A 629 21.76 10.91 -0.31
N ILE A 630 21.83 12.20 -0.66
CA ILE A 630 21.08 13.27 0.03
C ILE A 630 19.57 13.10 -0.21
N CYS A 631 19.12 12.82 -1.44
CA CYS A 631 17.70 12.56 -1.72
C CYS A 631 17.16 11.34 -0.96
N LEU A 632 17.95 10.26 -0.90
CA LEU A 632 17.63 9.08 -0.08
C LEU A 632 17.52 9.42 1.41
N SER A 633 18.46 10.21 1.92
CA SER A 633 18.43 10.65 3.32
C SER A 633 17.24 11.56 3.59
N TYR A 634 16.90 12.46 2.65
CA TYR A 634 15.79 13.40 2.75
C TYR A 634 14.45 12.67 2.86
N LEU A 635 14.19 11.66 2.02
CA LEU A 635 12.95 10.88 2.07
C LEU A 635 12.84 9.99 3.31
N ARG A 636 13.97 9.61 3.92
CA ARG A 636 13.98 8.87 5.20
C ARG A 636 13.66 9.76 6.41
N LEU A 637 13.92 11.06 6.30
CA LEU A 637 13.82 12.01 7.40
C LEU A 637 12.45 12.70 7.49
N LYS A 638 11.60 12.61 6.47
CA LYS A 638 10.29 13.29 6.41
C LYS A 638 9.15 12.31 6.74
N ASN A 639 8.18 12.77 7.54
CA ASN A 639 6.98 12.01 7.90
C ASN A 639 6.06 11.77 6.69
N ILE A 640 5.19 10.77 6.79
CA ILE A 640 4.35 10.24 5.70
C ILE A 640 3.33 11.26 5.17
N GLU A 641 2.79 12.13 6.02
CA GLU A 641 1.86 13.20 5.64
C GLU A 641 2.48 14.21 4.66
N ASP A 642 3.80 14.35 4.68
CA ASP A 642 4.54 15.34 3.92
C ASP A 642 4.93 14.87 2.50
N TYR A 643 4.48 13.65 2.12
CA TYR A 643 4.71 13.04 0.80
C TYR A 643 3.85 13.63 -0.33
N ALA A 644 2.78 14.37 0.01
CA ALA A 644 1.97 15.10 -0.96
C ALA A 644 2.67 16.35 -1.53
N THR A 645 3.82 16.75 -0.97
CA THR A 645 4.58 17.91 -1.46
C THR A 645 5.22 17.65 -2.83
N THR A 646 5.21 18.64 -3.71
CA THR A 646 5.86 18.58 -5.04
C THR A 646 7.34 18.17 -4.97
N ALA A 647 8.02 18.52 -3.87
CA ALA A 647 9.39 18.11 -3.57
C ALA A 647 9.55 16.60 -3.34
N ALA A 648 8.59 15.95 -2.67
CA ALA A 648 8.58 14.50 -2.46
C ALA A 648 8.31 13.76 -3.78
N ALA A 649 7.35 14.22 -4.57
CA ALA A 649 7.09 13.66 -5.91
C ALA A 649 8.31 13.76 -6.84
N LEU A 650 8.99 14.92 -6.86
CA LEU A 650 10.24 15.09 -7.62
C LEU A 650 11.37 14.19 -7.09
N SER A 651 11.43 13.97 -5.77
CA SER A 651 12.42 13.10 -5.16
C SER A 651 12.17 11.62 -5.52
N ILE A 652 10.91 11.17 -5.54
CA ILE A 652 10.53 9.81 -5.97
C ILE A 652 10.82 9.60 -7.45
N LEU A 653 10.46 10.58 -8.30
CA LEU A 653 10.80 10.56 -9.73
C LEU A 653 12.33 10.47 -9.92
N PHE A 654 13.09 11.29 -9.17
CA PHE A 654 14.54 11.25 -9.21
C PHE A 654 15.09 9.90 -8.76
N LEU A 655 14.60 9.32 -7.67
CA LEU A 655 15.05 8.02 -7.19
C LEU A 655 14.77 6.89 -8.20
N ASN A 656 13.63 6.92 -8.89
CA ASN A 656 13.28 5.89 -9.86
C ASN A 656 14.13 5.94 -11.15
N TYR A 657 14.43 7.13 -11.68
CA TYR A 657 15.16 7.26 -12.96
C TYR A 657 16.65 7.55 -12.83
N ALA A 658 17.10 8.14 -11.72
CA ALA A 658 18.51 8.56 -11.58
C ALA A 658 19.51 7.39 -11.60
N PRO A 659 19.30 6.25 -10.92
CA PRO A 659 20.29 5.17 -10.90
C PRO A 659 20.64 4.66 -12.31
N THR A 660 19.61 4.40 -13.13
CA THR A 660 19.78 3.94 -14.52
C THR A 660 20.35 5.04 -15.42
N ALA A 661 20.00 6.30 -15.17
CA ALA A 661 20.55 7.44 -15.92
C ALA A 661 22.05 7.59 -15.64
N ILE A 662 22.44 7.53 -14.37
CA ILE A 662 23.84 7.61 -13.92
C ILE A 662 24.64 6.45 -14.51
N ALA A 663 24.15 5.22 -14.41
CA ALA A 663 24.78 4.06 -15.03
C ALA A 663 24.95 4.22 -16.55
N SER A 664 23.95 4.79 -17.23
CA SER A 664 24.02 5.04 -18.68
C SER A 664 25.09 6.08 -19.04
N ILE A 665 25.24 7.13 -18.23
CA ILE A 665 26.27 8.17 -18.40
C ILE A 665 27.67 7.58 -18.17
N ILE A 666 27.88 6.88 -17.05
CA ILE A 666 29.16 6.23 -16.70
C ILE A 666 29.59 5.29 -17.83
N GLY A 667 28.68 4.44 -18.26
CA GLY A 667 28.92 3.52 -19.35
C GLY A 667 29.21 4.16 -20.70
N SER A 668 28.58 5.31 -20.97
CA SER A 668 28.88 6.13 -22.14
C SER A 668 30.32 6.64 -22.12
N LEU A 669 30.77 7.14 -20.97
CA LEU A 669 32.14 7.62 -20.77
C LEU A 669 33.16 6.49 -20.95
N ILE A 670 32.97 5.34 -20.30
CA ILE A 670 33.91 4.20 -20.39
C ILE A 670 33.99 3.68 -21.83
N THR A 671 32.84 3.57 -22.51
CA THR A 671 32.82 3.16 -23.93
C THR A 671 33.53 4.18 -24.81
N SER A 672 33.39 5.48 -24.54
CA SER A 672 34.13 6.55 -25.22
C SER A 672 35.65 6.44 -24.99
N VAL A 673 36.08 6.16 -23.76
CA VAL A 673 37.48 5.93 -23.41
C VAL A 673 38.02 4.72 -24.16
N TYR A 674 37.31 3.59 -24.14
CA TYR A 674 37.69 2.38 -24.87
C TYR A 674 37.91 2.65 -26.37
N ARG A 675 37.02 3.43 -27.00
CA ARG A 675 37.13 3.78 -28.44
C ARG A 675 38.35 4.63 -28.73
N ASN A 676 38.60 5.64 -27.92
CA ASN A 676 39.74 6.52 -28.14
C ASN A 676 41.05 5.79 -27.84
N LEU A 677 41.07 4.88 -26.86
CA LEU A 677 42.25 4.09 -26.52
C LEU A 677 42.55 3.01 -27.57
N SER A 678 41.53 2.30 -28.05
CA SER A 678 41.69 1.30 -29.13
C SER A 678 42.20 1.92 -30.42
N ALA A 679 41.80 3.15 -30.75
CA ALA A 679 42.32 3.90 -31.90
C ALA A 679 43.77 4.37 -31.73
N MET A 680 44.22 4.65 -30.50
CA MET A 680 45.59 5.14 -30.22
C MET A 680 46.61 4.01 -30.04
N GLU A 681 46.18 2.87 -29.50
CA GLU A 681 47.07 1.77 -29.14
C GLU A 681 48.04 1.32 -30.26
N PRO A 682 47.64 1.11 -31.54
CA PRO A 682 48.59 0.70 -32.57
C PRO A 682 49.66 1.77 -32.85
N TYR A 683 49.33 3.06 -32.70
CA TYR A 683 50.28 4.16 -32.88
C TYR A 683 51.24 4.31 -31.70
N ILE A 684 50.79 4.03 -30.47
CA ILE A 684 51.66 4.00 -29.28
C ILE A 684 52.70 2.89 -29.45
N ARG A 685 52.30 1.72 -29.93
CA ARG A 685 53.23 0.60 -30.21
C ARG A 685 54.23 0.93 -31.32
N LEU A 686 53.80 1.63 -32.37
CA LEU A 686 54.72 2.10 -33.40
C LEU A 686 55.73 3.13 -32.87
N GLN A 687 55.37 3.94 -31.86
CA GLN A 687 56.30 4.88 -31.23
C GLN A 687 57.34 4.23 -30.33
N GLU A 688 57.01 3.08 -29.72
CA GLU A 688 57.95 2.29 -28.91
C GLU A 688 59.09 1.69 -29.77
N GLY A 689 58.88 1.56 -31.09
CA GLY A 689 59.84 0.99 -32.05
C GLY A 689 59.74 -0.54 -32.14
N MET A 690 60.38 -1.12 -33.16
CA MET A 690 60.43 -2.59 -33.38
C MET A 690 59.06 -3.31 -33.45
N ALA A 691 58.00 -2.64 -33.88
CA ALA A 691 56.66 -3.21 -33.89
C ALA A 691 56.45 -4.21 -35.04
N THR A 692 55.90 -5.40 -34.77
CA THR A 692 55.50 -6.38 -35.79
C THR A 692 54.27 -5.94 -36.58
N ALA A 693 54.16 -6.32 -37.86
CA ALA A 693 52.98 -6.06 -38.70
C ALA A 693 51.66 -6.48 -38.03
N LYS A 694 51.65 -7.65 -37.37
CA LYS A 694 50.47 -8.24 -36.72
C LYS A 694 49.89 -7.38 -35.59
N ASP A 695 50.76 -6.74 -34.82
CA ASP A 695 50.37 -6.01 -33.60
C ASP A 695 50.15 -4.51 -33.84
N SER A 696 50.66 -3.96 -34.95
CA SER A 696 50.57 -2.54 -35.30
C SER A 696 49.76 -2.25 -36.56
N ILE A 697 50.27 -2.65 -37.74
CA ILE A 697 49.81 -2.17 -39.04
C ILE A 697 48.58 -2.93 -39.57
N ILE A 698 48.61 -4.26 -39.45
CA ILE A 698 47.52 -5.18 -39.82
C ILE A 698 46.39 -5.12 -38.78
N ALA A 699 46.72 -4.72 -37.54
CA ALA A 699 45.78 -4.72 -36.44
C ALA A 699 44.58 -3.82 -36.73
N ASN A 700 43.46 -4.43 -37.16
CA ASN A 700 42.18 -3.75 -37.37
C ASN A 700 41.53 -3.44 -36.01
N ARG A 701 42.12 -2.47 -35.30
CA ARG A 701 41.62 -1.90 -34.05
C ARG A 701 40.76 -0.65 -34.29
N GLY A 702 40.51 -0.32 -35.55
CA GLY A 702 39.65 0.79 -35.96
C GLY A 702 38.22 0.60 -35.51
N PHE A 703 37.88 1.19 -34.36
CA PHE A 703 36.53 1.49 -33.86
C PHE A 703 35.53 0.33 -33.87
N ARG A 704 35.95 -0.85 -33.39
CA ARG A 704 35.02 -1.94 -33.06
C ARG A 704 34.46 -1.74 -31.65
N THR A 705 33.16 -1.94 -31.47
CA THR A 705 32.51 -1.86 -30.15
C THR A 705 33.19 -2.80 -29.14
N PRO A 706 33.24 -2.45 -27.84
CA PRO A 706 33.90 -3.27 -26.83
C PRO A 706 33.35 -4.70 -26.81
N TYR A 707 32.06 -4.87 -27.07
CA TYR A 707 31.35 -6.15 -27.07
C TYR A 707 31.85 -7.10 -28.18
N MET A 708 32.08 -6.58 -29.39
CA MET A 708 32.65 -7.35 -30.51
C MET A 708 34.13 -7.72 -30.28
N ALA A 709 34.81 -7.03 -29.37
CA ALA A 709 36.18 -7.39 -29.02
C ALA A 709 36.23 -8.67 -28.16
N LEU A 710 35.21 -9.00 -27.36
CA LEU A 710 35.26 -10.21 -26.53
C LEU A 710 35.02 -11.51 -27.31
N THR A 711 34.28 -11.45 -28.41
CA THR A 711 33.88 -12.63 -29.19
C THR A 711 34.99 -13.19 -30.10
N ARG A 712 36.03 -12.42 -30.44
CA ARG A 712 37.20 -12.88 -31.21
C ARG A 712 38.42 -13.14 -30.32
N THR A 713 38.70 -14.43 -30.12
CA THR A 713 39.91 -15.10 -29.55
C THR A 713 40.72 -14.31 -28.50
N ARG A 714 40.49 -14.69 -27.23
CA ARG A 714 41.13 -14.24 -25.97
C ARG A 714 42.68 -14.25 -25.94
N ARG A 715 43.36 -14.94 -26.87
CA ARG A 715 44.75 -15.38 -26.67
C ARG A 715 45.86 -14.36 -26.98
N ARG A 716 45.59 -13.17 -27.55
CA ARG A 716 46.67 -12.22 -27.96
C ARG A 716 46.33 -10.72 -27.86
N LYS A 717 45.54 -10.29 -26.87
CA LYS A 717 45.20 -8.86 -26.69
C LYS A 717 46.02 -8.22 -25.57
N PRO A 718 46.39 -6.93 -25.66
CA PRO A 718 47.00 -6.24 -24.53
C PRO A 718 46.01 -6.22 -23.36
N ALA A 719 46.47 -6.62 -22.17
CA ALA A 719 45.64 -6.85 -20.99
C ALA A 719 44.73 -5.66 -20.65
N LEU A 720 45.19 -4.43 -20.90
CA LEU A 720 44.45 -3.20 -20.64
C LEU A 720 43.19 -3.05 -21.52
N LEU A 721 43.29 -3.27 -22.85
CA LEU A 721 42.11 -3.19 -23.73
C LEU A 721 41.10 -4.29 -23.43
N PHE A 722 41.60 -5.49 -23.08
CA PHE A 722 40.75 -6.59 -22.65
C PHE A 722 40.03 -6.26 -21.33
N GLY A 723 40.75 -5.75 -20.33
CA GLY A 723 40.17 -5.31 -19.06
C GLY A 723 39.06 -4.27 -19.26
N ILE A 724 39.31 -3.21 -20.03
CA ILE A 724 38.29 -2.18 -20.30
C ILE A 724 37.08 -2.77 -21.05
N SER A 725 37.28 -3.73 -21.96
CA SER A 725 36.15 -4.37 -22.64
C SER A 725 35.28 -5.19 -21.68
N VAL A 726 35.88 -5.84 -20.67
CA VAL A 726 35.15 -6.53 -19.60
C VAL A 726 34.41 -5.53 -18.72
N VAL A 727 35.02 -4.39 -18.41
CA VAL A 727 34.37 -3.28 -17.68
C VAL A 727 33.16 -2.76 -18.47
N CYS A 728 33.25 -2.60 -19.79
CA CYS A 728 32.09 -2.23 -20.62
C CYS A 728 30.97 -3.29 -20.59
N LEU A 729 31.28 -4.58 -20.47
CA LEU A 729 30.25 -5.61 -20.26
C LEU A 729 29.63 -5.52 -18.87
N ALA A 730 30.46 -5.29 -17.84
CA ALA A 730 30.00 -5.10 -16.47
C ALA A 730 29.08 -3.87 -16.36
N ASP A 731 29.34 -2.82 -17.14
CA ASP A 731 28.48 -1.64 -17.23
C ASP A 731 27.08 -1.92 -17.84
N LEU A 732 26.97 -2.88 -18.77
CA LEU A 732 25.64 -3.34 -19.22
C LEU A 732 24.86 -3.97 -18.06
N VAL A 733 25.54 -4.77 -17.23
CA VAL A 733 24.95 -5.36 -16.02
C VAL A 733 24.62 -4.27 -15.01
N LEU A 734 25.49 -3.28 -14.81
CA LEU A 734 25.25 -2.12 -13.94
C LEU A 734 23.95 -1.41 -14.32
N ARG A 735 23.71 -1.16 -15.60
CA ARG A 735 22.46 -0.53 -16.07
C ARG A 735 21.23 -1.37 -15.75
N VAL A 736 21.30 -2.69 -15.91
CA VAL A 736 20.20 -3.61 -15.57
C VAL A 736 19.92 -3.59 -14.07
N LEU A 737 20.95 -3.78 -13.25
CA LEU A 737 20.82 -3.83 -11.79
C LEU A 737 20.32 -2.49 -11.23
N SER A 738 20.76 -1.36 -11.82
CA SER A 738 20.32 -0.03 -11.41
C SER A 738 18.83 0.20 -11.61
N GLY A 739 18.18 -0.51 -12.53
CA GLY A 739 16.74 -0.39 -12.79
C GLY A 739 15.85 -1.04 -11.74
N GLY A 740 16.38 -1.97 -10.95
CA GLY A 740 15.63 -2.68 -9.91
C GLY A 740 16.08 -2.36 -8.49
N VAL A 741 16.78 -1.24 -8.27
CA VAL A 741 17.32 -0.87 -6.95
C VAL A 741 16.24 -0.78 -5.88
N PHE A 742 15.05 -0.35 -6.26
CA PHE A 742 13.92 -0.19 -5.37
C PHE A 742 12.95 -1.36 -5.53
N GLU A 743 12.71 -2.06 -4.44
CA GLU A 743 11.74 -3.15 -4.36
C GLU A 743 10.57 -2.71 -3.47
N PRO A 744 9.31 -2.89 -3.93
CA PRO A 744 8.14 -2.59 -3.11
C PRO A 744 8.08 -3.58 -1.94
N GLN A 745 8.00 -3.08 -0.71
CA GLN A 745 7.81 -3.90 0.49
C GLN A 745 6.88 -3.20 1.47
N VAL A 746 6.08 -3.98 2.21
CA VAL A 746 5.39 -3.49 3.41
C VAL A 746 6.45 -3.24 4.47
N GLN A 747 6.57 -1.99 4.91
CA GLN A 747 7.34 -1.69 6.11
C GLN A 747 6.41 -1.69 7.31
N ILE A 748 6.65 -2.64 8.21
CA ILE A 748 6.00 -2.69 9.51
C ILE A 748 6.85 -1.86 10.46
N TYR A 749 6.40 -0.64 10.75
CA TYR A 749 7.02 0.22 11.74
C TYR A 749 6.48 -0.16 13.12
N ARG A 750 7.40 -0.54 14.01
CA ARG A 750 7.08 -0.83 15.42
C ARG A 750 7.61 0.30 16.27
N THR A 751 6.73 1.19 16.70
CA THR A 751 7.08 2.32 17.56
C THR A 751 6.64 2.01 18.99
N SER A 752 7.48 2.32 19.97
CA SER A 752 7.07 2.23 21.37
C SER A 752 6.06 3.34 21.64
N SER A 753 4.82 2.99 21.95
CA SER A 753 3.75 3.93 22.22
C SER A 753 3.41 3.95 23.71
N SER A 754 3.25 5.15 24.27
CA SER A 754 2.70 5.38 25.61
C SER A 754 1.20 5.70 25.58
N SER A 755 0.56 5.62 24.42
CA SER A 755 -0.85 5.96 24.22
C SER A 755 -1.78 4.92 24.86
N VAL A 756 -1.29 3.72 25.13
CA VAL A 756 -2.07 2.64 25.77
C VAL A 756 -1.95 2.74 27.29
N ALA A 757 -3.08 2.90 27.97
CA ALA A 757 -3.19 2.97 29.42
C ALA A 757 -4.06 1.83 29.97
N ARG A 758 -3.73 1.40 31.19
CA ARG A 758 -4.50 0.36 31.89
C ARG A 758 -5.78 0.94 32.49
N GLN A 759 -6.91 0.30 32.23
CA GLN A 759 -8.21 0.66 32.82
C GLN A 759 -8.55 -0.16 34.08
N TYR A 760 -8.03 -1.38 34.22
CA TYR A 760 -8.40 -2.30 35.30
C TYR A 760 -7.19 -2.94 35.98
N TYR A 761 -7.34 -3.29 37.26
CA TYR A 761 -6.33 -4.08 37.97
C TYR A 761 -6.32 -5.54 37.48
N PRO A 762 -5.21 -6.06 36.96
CA PRO A 762 -5.16 -7.42 36.38
C PRO A 762 -5.17 -8.54 37.44
N SER A 763 -4.92 -8.20 38.70
CA SER A 763 -4.76 -9.16 39.81
C SER A 763 -6.00 -9.33 40.69
N LEU A 764 -7.01 -8.47 40.54
CA LEU A 764 -8.21 -8.45 41.37
C LEU A 764 -9.40 -8.86 40.50
N PHE A 765 -9.99 -9.99 40.84
CA PHE A 765 -11.20 -10.51 40.21
C PHE A 765 -12.27 -10.61 41.29
N GLU A 766 -13.31 -9.80 41.21
CA GLU A 766 -14.35 -9.73 42.22
C GLU A 766 -15.41 -10.82 41.97
N SER A 767 -15.83 -11.50 43.04
CA SER A 767 -16.86 -12.52 42.99
C SER A 767 -18.21 -11.88 43.33
N GLN A 768 -18.83 -11.19 42.37
CA GLN A 768 -20.18 -10.66 42.51
C GLN A 768 -21.01 -10.94 41.25
N ALA A 769 -21.93 -11.91 41.35
CA ALA A 769 -22.85 -12.28 40.27
C ALA A 769 -24.34 -12.10 40.66
N ASN A 770 -24.65 -11.43 41.78
CA ASN A 770 -26.02 -11.42 42.33
C ASN A 770 -27.07 -10.71 41.44
N GLU A 771 -26.66 -10.01 40.38
CA GLU A 771 -27.56 -9.23 39.49
C GLU A 771 -27.20 -9.28 37.98
N THR A 772 -26.46 -10.29 37.50
CA THR A 772 -26.07 -10.36 36.07
C THR A 772 -27.03 -11.22 35.25
N GLY A 773 -27.45 -10.71 34.09
CA GLY A 773 -28.39 -11.39 33.19
C GLY A 773 -27.66 -12.34 32.23
N VAL A 774 -27.86 -13.65 32.36
CA VAL A 774 -27.23 -14.65 31.46
C VAL A 774 -27.84 -14.63 30.05
N GLY A 775 -29.11 -14.24 29.91
CA GLY A 775 -29.78 -14.15 28.60
C GLY A 775 -29.10 -13.21 27.60
N GLU A 776 -28.59 -12.08 28.07
CA GLU A 776 -27.86 -11.11 27.24
C GLU A 776 -26.54 -11.69 26.72
N SER A 777 -25.87 -12.50 27.55
CA SER A 777 -24.63 -13.20 27.18
C SER A 777 -24.87 -14.29 26.14
N ILE A 778 -26.01 -15.00 26.20
CA ILE A 778 -26.39 -16.02 25.21
C ILE A 778 -26.63 -15.37 23.84
N MET A 779 -27.30 -14.21 23.79
CA MET A 779 -27.50 -13.50 22.52
C MET A 779 -26.20 -12.94 21.96
N ALA A 780 -25.35 -12.34 22.79
CA ALA A 780 -24.05 -11.86 22.35
C ALA A 780 -23.19 -13.02 21.81
N ALA A 781 -23.24 -14.19 22.46
CA ALA A 781 -22.57 -15.39 21.98
C ALA A 781 -23.12 -15.89 20.64
N SER A 782 -24.44 -15.84 20.43
CA SER A 782 -25.05 -16.24 19.14
C SER A 782 -24.51 -15.42 17.96
N ARG A 783 -24.21 -14.14 18.17
CA ARG A 783 -23.61 -13.28 17.14
C ARG A 783 -22.13 -13.56 16.92
N LEU A 784 -21.37 -13.80 18.00
CA LEU A 784 -19.99 -14.30 17.90
C LEU A 784 -19.93 -15.65 17.15
N MET A 785 -20.99 -16.46 17.22
CA MET A 785 -21.10 -17.75 16.51
C MET A 785 -21.25 -17.59 15.00
N ASN A 786 -21.93 -16.54 14.57
CA ASN A 786 -22.18 -16.24 13.16
C ASN A 786 -21.09 -15.37 12.50
N ASN A 787 -19.90 -15.29 13.11
CA ASN A 787 -18.76 -14.47 12.65
C ASN A 787 -19.07 -12.97 12.53
N VAL A 788 -20.00 -12.48 13.36
CA VAL A 788 -20.33 -11.06 13.50
C VAL A 788 -19.68 -10.58 14.80
N SER A 789 -18.39 -10.24 14.76
CA SER A 789 -17.63 -9.80 15.95
C SER A 789 -17.74 -8.29 16.16
N PHE A 790 -18.54 -7.87 17.13
CA PHE A 790 -18.67 -6.46 17.54
C PHE A 790 -18.21 -6.22 19.00
N LEU A 791 -17.95 -7.29 19.78
CA LEU A 791 -17.56 -7.15 21.18
C LEU A 791 -16.06 -6.85 21.29
N PRO A 792 -15.66 -5.70 21.86
CA PRO A 792 -14.25 -5.39 22.06
C PRO A 792 -13.66 -6.30 23.15
N TRP A 793 -12.38 -6.67 22.99
CA TRP A 793 -11.60 -7.49 23.93
C TRP A 793 -12.06 -8.94 24.08
N VAL A 794 -12.76 -9.50 23.08
CA VAL A 794 -13.26 -10.89 23.09
C VAL A 794 -12.75 -11.67 21.90
N SER A 795 -12.35 -12.92 22.16
CA SER A 795 -12.16 -13.96 21.16
C SER A 795 -13.17 -15.10 21.37
N PRO A 796 -13.30 -16.05 20.43
CA PRO A 796 -14.19 -17.20 20.59
C PRO A 796 -13.92 -18.06 21.84
N GLU A 797 -12.72 -17.98 22.44
CA GLU A 797 -12.32 -18.82 23.57
C GLU A 797 -12.02 -18.03 24.86
N TYR A 798 -11.54 -16.79 24.74
CA TYR A 798 -11.06 -15.99 25.87
C TYR A 798 -11.62 -14.57 25.82
N PHE A 799 -11.94 -14.03 26.99
CA PHE A 799 -12.08 -12.61 27.25
C PHE A 799 -10.73 -12.04 27.72
N PHE A 800 -10.34 -10.87 27.23
CA PHE A 800 -9.08 -10.23 27.59
C PHE A 800 -9.32 -8.97 28.41
N VAL A 801 -8.45 -8.73 29.39
CA VAL A 801 -8.53 -7.51 30.21
C VAL A 801 -8.28 -6.28 29.32
N PRO A 802 -9.22 -5.30 29.29
CA PRO A 802 -9.19 -4.21 28.33
C PRO A 802 -8.21 -3.09 28.70
N PHE A 803 -7.81 -2.32 27.68
CA PHE A 803 -6.99 -1.11 27.80
C PHE A 803 -7.72 0.12 27.25
N SER A 804 -7.25 1.30 27.66
CA SER A 804 -7.63 2.58 27.07
C SER A 804 -6.56 2.97 26.05
N VAL A 805 -6.96 3.38 24.85
CA VAL A 805 -6.06 4.04 23.91
C VAL A 805 -6.34 5.54 23.98
N LYS A 806 -5.30 6.36 24.22
CA LYS A 806 -5.39 7.82 24.15
C LYS A 806 -5.23 8.24 22.70
N HIS A 807 -6.26 8.85 22.13
CA HIS A 807 -6.15 9.51 20.82
C HIS A 807 -5.30 10.78 20.95
N PRO A 808 -4.49 11.11 19.93
CA PRO A 808 -3.64 12.31 19.93
C PRO A 808 -4.43 13.61 19.87
N TYR A 809 -5.68 13.59 19.41
CA TYR A 809 -6.61 14.69 19.57
C TYR A 809 -7.37 14.57 20.90
N PRO A 810 -7.27 15.56 21.80
CA PRO A 810 -8.19 15.64 22.92
C PRO A 810 -9.59 15.94 22.36
N ASP A 811 -10.60 15.18 22.80
CA ASP A 811 -12.02 15.57 22.79
C ASP A 811 -12.22 16.84 23.66
N THR A 812 -11.53 17.92 23.36
CA THR A 812 -11.76 19.25 23.93
C THR A 812 -12.80 19.97 23.10
N LEU A 813 -13.99 19.39 23.06
CA LEU A 813 -15.21 20.18 23.04
C LEU A 813 -16.19 19.56 24.04
N TYR A 814 -15.85 19.66 25.32
CA TYR A 814 -16.75 19.93 26.47
C TYR A 814 -16.06 19.60 27.81
N SER A 815 -14.99 20.31 28.12
CA SER A 815 -14.58 20.58 29.51
C SER A 815 -13.54 21.69 29.53
N THR A 816 -14.01 22.92 29.66
CA THR A 816 -13.17 24.06 30.02
C THR A 816 -13.37 24.36 31.50
N ASP A 817 -12.47 23.79 32.31
CA ASP A 817 -12.00 24.36 33.56
C ASP A 817 -10.55 24.78 33.30
N ASP A 818 -10.27 26.05 32.99
CA ASP A 818 -9.27 26.86 33.70
C ASP A 818 -9.29 28.31 33.20
N ALA A 819 -9.02 29.24 34.10
CA ALA A 819 -9.03 30.67 33.89
C ALA A 819 -7.64 31.18 33.53
N THR A 820 -7.54 32.12 32.59
CA THR A 820 -6.62 33.29 32.65
C THR A 820 -7.04 34.33 31.62
N ASP A 821 -7.11 35.58 32.08
CA ASP A 821 -7.31 36.82 31.34
C ASP A 821 -6.21 37.08 30.30
N ASP A 822 -6.57 37.74 29.19
CA ASP A 822 -6.07 39.07 28.76
C ASP A 822 -6.17 39.26 27.21
N ASP A 823 -6.81 40.38 26.86
CA ASP A 823 -6.57 41.33 25.75
C ASP A 823 -6.76 40.95 24.25
N ASP A 824 -7.75 41.65 23.66
CA ASP A 824 -7.75 42.42 22.39
C ASP A 824 -6.89 41.96 21.20
N GLU A 825 -7.55 41.70 20.06
CA GLU A 825 -7.43 42.49 18.81
C GLU A 825 -8.26 41.85 17.67
N ASP A 826 -9.16 42.65 17.09
CA ASP A 826 -9.94 42.33 15.89
C ASP A 826 -9.06 42.52 14.63
N GLU A 827 -8.84 41.46 13.85
CA GLU A 827 -8.43 41.57 12.44
C GLU A 827 -9.33 40.70 11.56
N ASP A 828 -9.92 41.37 10.56
CA ASP A 828 -10.74 40.84 9.49
C ASP A 828 -9.93 39.89 8.58
N GLU A 829 -10.41 38.67 8.29
CA GLU A 829 -9.93 37.88 7.16
C GLU A 829 -11.05 36.99 6.57
N ASP A 830 -10.97 36.81 5.26
CA ASP A 830 -12.03 36.49 4.31
C ASP A 830 -12.67 35.09 4.46
N ASP A 831 -13.99 35.03 4.25
CA ASP A 831 -14.78 33.79 4.14
C ASP A 831 -14.42 33.03 2.83
N GLU A 832 -13.49 32.08 2.89
CA GLU A 832 -13.43 30.95 1.95
C GLU A 832 -14.00 29.69 2.63
N GLU A 833 -15.26 29.40 2.30
CA GLU A 833 -15.97 28.16 2.63
C GLU A 833 -15.30 26.97 1.93
N TYR A 834 -14.47 26.23 2.68
CA TYR A 834 -14.00 24.88 2.33
C TYR A 834 -14.80 23.86 3.16
N ASP A 835 -15.46 22.93 2.48
CA ASP A 835 -16.07 21.72 3.04
C ASP A 835 -14.97 20.82 3.65
N ASP A 836 -14.60 21.04 4.91
CA ASP A 836 -13.80 20.09 5.69
C ASP A 836 -14.75 19.12 6.43
N ALA A 837 -15.21 18.10 5.70
CA ALA A 837 -15.93 16.95 6.26
C ALA A 837 -15.10 15.65 6.27
N ASP A 838 -13.83 15.68 5.84
CA ASP A 838 -13.04 14.46 5.59
C ASP A 838 -11.80 14.27 6.50
N ALA A 839 -11.61 15.06 7.56
CA ALA A 839 -10.35 15.06 8.32
C ALA A 839 -10.24 14.10 9.54
N ASP A 840 -11.28 13.34 9.90
CA ASP A 840 -11.32 12.65 11.21
C ASP A 840 -11.12 11.11 11.20
N ASP A 841 -10.80 10.49 10.07
CA ASP A 841 -10.63 9.01 10.02
C ASP A 841 -9.18 8.52 9.82
N ASP A 842 -8.18 9.42 9.72
CA ASP A 842 -6.82 9.04 9.37
C ASP A 842 -6.03 8.28 10.47
N ASP A 843 -6.52 8.29 11.72
CA ASP A 843 -5.88 7.63 12.87
C ASP A 843 -6.50 6.25 13.23
N ALA A 844 -7.49 5.78 12.48
CA ALA A 844 -8.25 4.57 12.81
C ALA A 844 -7.52 3.23 12.51
N TRP A 845 -6.29 3.27 11.99
CA TRP A 845 -5.58 2.08 11.46
C TRP A 845 -4.37 1.62 12.30
N ALA A 846 -4.08 2.25 13.43
CA ALA A 846 -2.95 1.86 14.27
C ALA A 846 -3.26 0.58 15.07
N THR A 847 -2.57 -0.52 14.74
CA THR A 847 -2.64 -1.75 15.53
C THR A 847 -1.67 -1.68 16.70
N PHE A 848 -2.12 -1.95 17.92
CA PHE A 848 -1.27 -1.97 19.11
C PHE A 848 -0.97 -3.40 19.51
N SER A 849 0.27 -3.65 19.93
CA SER A 849 0.66 -4.90 20.57
C SER A 849 1.09 -4.70 22.01
N THR A 850 0.50 -5.47 22.92
CA THR A 850 0.86 -5.50 24.34
C THR A 850 0.47 -6.81 25.01
N MET A 851 0.96 -7.04 26.21
CA MET A 851 0.61 -8.20 27.02
C MET A 851 -0.69 -7.96 27.78
N SER A 852 -1.67 -8.87 27.64
CA SER A 852 -2.89 -8.88 28.45
C SER A 852 -3.21 -10.26 29.00
N ARG A 853 -4.05 -10.28 30.02
CA ARG A 853 -4.55 -11.50 30.65
C ARG A 853 -5.83 -11.94 29.97
N GLY A 854 -5.85 -13.20 29.51
CA GLY A 854 -7.03 -13.87 28.99
C GLY A 854 -7.69 -14.75 30.06
N ILE A 855 -9.02 -14.67 30.15
CA ILE A 855 -9.87 -15.49 31.03
C ILE A 855 -10.90 -16.18 30.13
N GLY A 856 -10.93 -17.51 30.15
CA GLY A 856 -11.86 -18.33 29.39
C GLY A 856 -12.38 -19.48 30.23
N ALA A 857 -13.36 -20.22 29.72
CA ALA A 857 -13.86 -21.42 30.36
C ALA A 857 -13.97 -22.56 29.36
N ASP A 858 -13.86 -23.78 29.87
CA ASP A 858 -13.88 -24.98 29.08
C ASP A 858 -14.79 -26.04 29.70
N LEU A 859 -15.22 -27.00 28.88
CA LEU A 859 -16.18 -28.01 29.29
C LEU A 859 -15.62 -29.42 29.01
N ASP A 860 -15.41 -30.22 30.06
CA ASP A 860 -14.97 -31.61 29.97
C ASP A 860 -16.17 -32.56 30.14
N CYS A 861 -16.69 -33.07 29.02
CA CYS A 861 -17.90 -33.89 28.99
C CYS A 861 -17.63 -35.38 28.83
N ARG A 862 -18.46 -36.20 29.49
CA ARG A 862 -18.49 -37.67 29.38
C ARG A 862 -19.92 -38.14 29.19
N THR A 863 -20.12 -39.16 28.36
CA THR A 863 -21.43 -39.79 28.16
C THR A 863 -21.86 -40.58 29.40
N ILE A 864 -23.14 -40.50 29.74
CA ILE A 864 -23.73 -41.28 30.83
C ILE A 864 -24.92 -42.08 30.28
N HIS A 865 -24.97 -43.36 30.66
CA HIS A 865 -26.13 -44.22 30.43
C HIS A 865 -26.99 -44.31 31.69
N PRO A 866 -28.33 -44.33 31.58
CA PRO A 866 -29.22 -44.36 32.74
C PRO A 866 -29.12 -45.67 33.52
N GLU A 867 -29.16 -45.60 34.85
CA GLU A 867 -29.38 -46.76 35.72
C GLU A 867 -30.90 -47.08 35.72
N PHE A 868 -31.35 -47.97 34.84
CA PHE A 868 -32.77 -48.27 34.65
C PHE A 868 -33.39 -48.99 35.87
N LYS A 869 -34.53 -48.49 36.37
CA LYS A 869 -35.57 -49.27 37.08
C LYS A 869 -36.89 -49.13 36.33
N SER A 870 -37.65 -50.22 36.31
CA SER A 870 -38.59 -50.65 35.28
C SER A 870 -39.97 -49.95 35.24
N ASP A 871 -40.06 -48.63 35.41
CA ASP A 871 -41.34 -47.91 35.26
C ASP A 871 -41.22 -46.67 34.34
N PRO A 872 -41.93 -46.62 33.19
CA PRO A 872 -41.91 -45.48 32.26
C PRO A 872 -42.60 -44.21 32.78
N THR A 873 -43.22 -44.27 33.97
CA THR A 873 -43.89 -43.14 34.64
C THR A 873 -43.02 -42.43 35.68
N GLN A 874 -41.89 -43.01 36.10
CA GLN A 874 -41.05 -42.47 37.19
C GLN A 874 -39.88 -41.56 36.74
N GLY A 875 -39.62 -41.43 35.43
CA GLY A 875 -38.54 -40.60 34.91
C GLY A 875 -37.14 -41.24 35.00
N TRP A 876 -36.15 -40.65 34.31
CA TRP A 876 -34.76 -41.13 34.35
C TRP A 876 -34.00 -40.47 35.50
N LYS A 877 -33.40 -41.29 36.37
CA LYS A 877 -32.54 -40.83 37.45
C LYS A 877 -31.07 -41.12 37.15
N TYR A 878 -30.25 -40.08 37.09
CA TYR A 878 -28.82 -40.16 36.85
C TYR A 878 -28.05 -39.88 38.15
N ARG A 879 -27.02 -40.67 38.44
CA ARG A 879 -26.10 -40.46 39.57
C ARG A 879 -24.72 -40.05 39.06
N PHE A 880 -24.16 -39.00 39.63
CA PHE A 880 -22.84 -38.51 39.28
C PHE A 880 -21.76 -39.14 40.16
N SER A 881 -20.62 -39.51 39.56
CA SER A 881 -19.41 -39.90 40.29
C SER A 881 -18.42 -38.75 40.26
N GLY A 882 -18.27 -38.04 41.39
CA GLY A 882 -17.34 -36.92 41.53
C GLY A 882 -16.68 -36.91 42.91
N GLY A 883 -15.37 -37.21 42.92
CA GLY A 883 -14.34 -36.84 43.90
C GLY A 883 -14.69 -36.66 45.39
N THR A 884 -14.14 -37.57 46.21
CA THR A 884 -13.93 -37.52 47.68
C THR A 884 -14.67 -36.44 48.49
N GLY A 885 -15.80 -36.83 49.09
CA GLY A 885 -16.44 -36.09 50.19
C GLY A 885 -17.90 -35.73 49.94
N VAL A 886 -18.77 -36.75 49.94
CA VAL A 886 -20.25 -36.68 50.10
C VAL A 886 -20.96 -35.52 49.37
N SER A 887 -21.45 -35.78 48.16
CA SER A 887 -22.80 -35.32 47.76
C SER A 887 -23.36 -36.24 46.66
N ASN A 888 -24.46 -36.94 46.99
CA ASN A 888 -25.24 -37.72 46.02
C ASN A 888 -26.01 -36.74 45.11
N CYS A 889 -25.32 -36.08 44.18
CA CYS A 889 -25.97 -35.27 43.16
C CYS A 889 -26.80 -36.20 42.26
N THR A 890 -28.07 -35.88 42.00
CA THR A 890 -28.91 -36.67 41.08
C THR A 890 -29.72 -35.76 40.16
N VAL A 891 -29.83 -36.11 38.89
CA VAL A 891 -30.77 -35.45 37.96
C VAL A 891 -31.94 -36.41 37.73
N GLU A 892 -33.16 -35.89 37.86
CA GLU A 892 -34.39 -36.60 37.53
C GLU A 892 -35.07 -35.90 36.34
N ILE A 893 -35.28 -36.62 35.25
CA ILE A 893 -35.94 -36.10 34.04
C ILE A 893 -37.28 -36.83 33.89
N ARG A 894 -38.39 -36.10 33.90
CA ARG A 894 -39.72 -36.68 33.72
C ARG A 894 -40.14 -36.61 32.24
N PRO A 895 -40.76 -37.66 31.67
CA PRO A 895 -41.21 -37.63 30.27
C PRO A 895 -42.22 -36.51 29.97
N GLU A 896 -42.98 -36.06 30.97
CA GLU A 896 -43.95 -34.97 30.84
C GLU A 896 -43.28 -33.59 30.64
N THR A 897 -42.06 -33.38 31.16
CA THR A 897 -41.31 -32.12 30.91
C THR A 897 -40.79 -32.04 29.47
N LEU A 898 -40.80 -33.15 28.72
CA LEU A 898 -40.48 -33.19 27.30
C LEU A 898 -41.71 -32.96 26.39
N LYS A 899 -42.94 -33.10 26.90
CA LYS A 899 -44.19 -32.92 26.12
C LYS A 899 -44.67 -31.47 26.04
N ASN A 900 -44.21 -30.59 26.93
CA ASN A 900 -44.71 -29.21 27.07
C ASN A 900 -43.91 -28.15 26.30
N SER A 901 -43.30 -28.52 25.17
CA SER A 901 -42.83 -27.56 24.16
C SER A 901 -43.63 -27.62 22.85
N PRO A 902 -44.98 -27.50 22.85
CA PRO A 902 -45.72 -27.32 21.61
C PRO A 902 -45.72 -25.82 21.27
N GLY A 903 -45.03 -25.41 20.20
CA GLY A 903 -45.19 -24.03 19.72
C GLY A 903 -44.14 -23.49 18.75
N ALA A 904 -42.93 -24.03 18.70
CA ALA A 904 -41.96 -23.57 17.71
C ALA A 904 -41.93 -24.53 16.52
N ASN A 905 -42.23 -24.03 15.31
CA ASN A 905 -41.90 -24.70 14.05
C ASN A 905 -40.37 -24.83 13.81
N PHE A 906 -39.57 -24.82 14.88
CA PHE A 906 -38.13 -24.95 14.88
C PHE A 906 -37.75 -26.38 15.29
N THR A 907 -37.36 -27.17 14.29
CA THR A 907 -36.52 -28.38 14.33
C THR A 907 -36.95 -29.53 15.27
N ASP A 908 -36.99 -30.75 14.74
CA ASP A 908 -37.20 -32.03 15.45
C ASP A 908 -36.14 -32.35 16.55
N ARG A 909 -35.31 -31.37 16.94
CA ARG A 909 -34.11 -31.51 17.77
C ARG A 909 -34.17 -30.60 19.00
N SER A 910 -34.13 -31.18 20.19
CA SER A 910 -34.10 -30.43 21.46
C SER A 910 -32.86 -30.77 22.28
N ILE A 911 -32.21 -29.74 22.83
CA ILE A 911 -31.09 -29.86 23.77
C ILE A 911 -31.47 -29.08 25.03
N GLN A 912 -31.14 -29.60 26.20
CA GLN A 912 -31.46 -28.99 27.50
C GLN A 912 -30.25 -29.02 28.45
N PHE A 913 -30.00 -27.89 29.12
CA PHE A 913 -28.98 -27.71 30.14
C PHE A 913 -29.64 -27.77 31.52
N ILE A 914 -29.30 -28.78 32.31
CA ILE A 914 -29.96 -29.09 33.57
C ILE A 914 -28.94 -29.07 34.71
N ALA A 915 -29.28 -28.37 35.79
CA ALA A 915 -28.52 -28.45 37.04
C ALA A 915 -28.83 -29.74 37.80
N PRO A 916 -27.82 -30.40 38.39
CA PRO A 916 -28.05 -31.53 39.26
C PRO A 916 -28.76 -31.14 40.56
N ASN A 917 -29.72 -31.96 40.98
CA ASN A 917 -30.43 -31.80 42.24
C ASN A 917 -29.52 -32.26 43.38
N GLY A 918 -29.23 -31.41 44.36
CA GLY A 918 -28.24 -31.66 45.42
C GLY A 918 -27.80 -30.40 46.17
N THR A 919 -26.64 -30.45 46.83
CA THR A 919 -26.01 -29.30 47.50
C THR A 919 -25.62 -28.20 46.51
N ASP A 920 -25.45 -26.95 46.95
CA ASP A 920 -24.99 -25.84 46.08
C ASP A 920 -23.67 -26.17 45.36
N THR A 921 -22.82 -27.00 45.96
CA THR A 921 -21.60 -27.54 45.35
C THR A 921 -21.85 -28.46 44.15
N CYS A 922 -22.97 -29.19 44.11
CA CYS A 922 -23.38 -29.98 42.95
C CYS A 922 -23.74 -29.08 41.76
N GLN A 923 -24.50 -28.02 42.02
CA GLN A 923 -25.02 -27.11 41.00
C GLN A 923 -23.93 -26.25 40.37
N THR A 924 -22.87 -25.95 41.11
CA THR A 924 -21.74 -25.13 40.66
C THR A 924 -20.67 -25.94 39.91
N SER A 925 -20.50 -27.23 40.23
CA SER A 925 -19.37 -28.05 39.76
C SER A 925 -19.69 -29.06 38.64
N ASN A 926 -20.96 -29.34 38.36
CA ASN A 926 -21.35 -30.25 37.28
C ASN A 926 -22.54 -29.70 36.49
N LEU A 927 -22.49 -29.86 35.18
CA LEU A 927 -23.54 -29.53 34.24
C LEU A 927 -24.04 -30.81 33.57
N PHE A 928 -25.35 -30.97 33.45
CA PHE A 928 -25.96 -32.10 32.74
C PHE A 928 -26.61 -31.62 31.45
N ILE A 929 -26.24 -32.21 30.31
CA ILE A 929 -26.77 -31.85 29.00
C ILE A 929 -27.55 -33.04 28.45
N PHE A 930 -28.81 -32.83 28.13
CA PHE A 930 -29.69 -33.83 27.52
C PHE A 930 -30.05 -33.42 26.10
N ALA A 931 -29.84 -34.30 25.13
CA ALA A 931 -30.23 -34.10 23.74
C ALA A 931 -31.22 -35.18 23.31
N SER A 932 -32.27 -34.80 22.58
CA SER A 932 -33.21 -35.74 21.98
C SER A 932 -33.66 -35.29 20.60
N TRP A 933 -33.73 -36.23 19.68
CA TRP A 933 -34.23 -36.04 18.32
C TRP A 933 -35.49 -36.88 18.11
N ASN A 934 -36.52 -36.25 17.54
CA ASN A 934 -37.85 -36.82 17.32
C ASN A 934 -38.54 -37.27 18.62
N GLN A 935 -39.40 -36.40 19.16
CA GLN A 935 -40.11 -36.56 20.44
C GLN A 935 -40.91 -37.87 20.55
N ASN A 936 -41.29 -38.50 19.43
CA ASN A 936 -42.06 -39.75 19.41
C ASN A 936 -41.21 -41.02 19.70
N THR A 937 -39.88 -40.94 19.61
CA THR A 937 -38.98 -42.11 19.80
C THR A 937 -38.50 -42.29 21.24
N VAL A 938 -38.63 -41.25 22.07
CA VAL A 938 -38.15 -41.19 23.46
C VAL A 938 -38.75 -42.28 24.38
N LEU A 939 -39.88 -42.88 24.00
CA LEU A 939 -40.60 -43.90 24.76
C LEU A 939 -40.26 -45.36 24.37
N LYS A 940 -39.39 -45.60 23.38
CA LYS A 940 -38.98 -46.97 22.98
C LYS A 940 -37.58 -47.30 23.49
N SER A 941 -37.50 -48.29 24.39
CA SER A 941 -36.23 -48.81 24.90
C SER A 941 -35.40 -49.40 23.75
N GLY A 942 -34.26 -48.77 23.44
CA GLY A 942 -33.29 -49.24 22.44
C GLY A 942 -33.05 -48.36 21.21
N SER A 943 -33.65 -47.17 21.08
CA SER A 943 -33.45 -46.28 19.93
C SER A 943 -32.34 -45.24 20.12
N THR A 944 -31.60 -44.95 19.05
CA THR A 944 -30.50 -43.96 18.87
C THR A 944 -30.94 -42.48 18.92
N GLY A 945 -32.14 -42.19 19.45
CA GLY A 945 -32.78 -40.88 19.38
C GLY A 945 -32.53 -39.93 20.56
N TRP A 946 -31.77 -40.32 21.59
CA TRP A 946 -31.45 -39.45 22.73
C TRP A 946 -30.06 -39.73 23.31
N MET A 947 -29.45 -38.72 23.92
CA MET A 947 -28.11 -38.78 24.51
C MET A 947 -28.00 -37.87 25.72
N ALA A 948 -27.21 -38.29 26.71
CA ALA A 948 -26.94 -37.52 27.93
C ALA A 948 -25.44 -37.38 28.19
N LEU A 949 -25.00 -36.17 28.55
CA LEU A 949 -23.62 -35.83 28.88
C LEU A 949 -23.53 -35.27 30.31
N GLN A 950 -22.56 -35.75 31.07
CA GLN A 950 -22.06 -35.07 32.27
C GLN A 950 -20.85 -34.24 31.89
N CYS A 951 -20.94 -32.95 32.12
CA CYS A 951 -19.93 -31.97 31.78
C CYS A 951 -19.37 -31.30 33.03
N LYS A 952 -18.04 -31.27 33.15
CA LYS A 952 -17.32 -30.57 34.21
C LYS A 952 -16.73 -29.27 33.67
N PRO A 953 -17.17 -28.10 34.16
CA PRO A 953 -16.65 -26.82 33.75
C PRO A 953 -15.26 -26.59 34.37
N LYS A 954 -14.35 -26.01 33.60
CA LYS A 954 -12.96 -25.71 33.99
C LYS A 954 -12.61 -24.30 33.56
N ILE A 955 -12.11 -23.47 34.49
CA ILE A 955 -11.64 -22.12 34.14
C ILE A 955 -10.21 -22.14 33.61
N LEU A 956 -9.95 -21.31 32.59
CA LEU A 956 -8.66 -21.12 31.94
C LEU A 956 -8.24 -19.67 32.13
N VAL A 957 -7.10 -19.45 32.80
CA VAL A 957 -6.51 -18.11 32.97
C VAL A 957 -5.07 -18.16 32.46
N GLN A 958 -4.75 -17.31 31.48
CA GLN A 958 -3.43 -17.28 30.86
C GLN A 958 -3.08 -15.88 30.36
N ASP A 959 -1.79 -15.50 30.42
CA ASP A 959 -1.29 -14.27 29.82
C ASP A 959 -0.94 -14.48 28.33
N PHE A 960 -1.32 -13.51 27.49
CA PHE A 960 -1.19 -13.53 26.04
C PHE A 960 -0.47 -12.28 25.53
N ASN A 961 0.27 -12.43 24.42
CA ASN A 961 0.65 -11.28 23.61
C ASN A 961 -0.51 -10.97 22.65
N LEU A 962 -1.09 -9.79 22.79
CA LEU A 962 -2.23 -9.33 21.99
C LEU A 962 -1.79 -8.35 20.93
N GLU A 963 -2.45 -8.42 19.78
CA GLU A 963 -2.48 -7.40 18.73
C GLU A 963 -3.94 -6.96 18.57
N PHE A 964 -4.21 -5.68 18.81
CA PHE A 964 -5.56 -5.12 18.85
C PHE A 964 -5.61 -3.71 18.26
N ASP A 965 -6.74 -3.33 17.70
CA ASP A 965 -6.99 -1.98 17.15
C ASP A 965 -7.33 -0.97 18.26
N SER A 966 -7.27 0.33 17.96
CA SER A 966 -7.76 1.47 18.76
C SER A 966 -9.10 1.22 19.47
N ARG A 967 -10.03 0.47 18.83
CA ARG A 967 -11.36 0.12 19.34
C ARG A 967 -11.36 -1.08 20.31
N GLY A 968 -10.22 -1.73 20.53
CA GLY A 968 -10.08 -2.94 21.35
C GLY A 968 -10.47 -4.24 20.64
N MET A 969 -10.62 -4.22 19.31
CA MET A 969 -10.88 -5.42 18.51
C MET A 969 -9.59 -6.23 18.36
N ILE A 970 -9.67 -7.55 18.54
CA ILE A 970 -8.49 -8.43 18.58
C ILE A 970 -8.20 -8.97 17.19
N GLN A 971 -7.02 -8.65 16.67
CA GLN A 971 -6.52 -9.16 15.39
C GLN A 971 -5.79 -10.50 15.56
N SER A 972 -4.91 -10.58 16.57
CA SER A 972 -4.16 -11.80 16.86
C SER A 972 -3.85 -11.93 18.34
N TYR A 973 -3.79 -13.17 18.82
CA TYR A 973 -3.36 -13.47 20.19
C TYR A 973 -2.47 -14.71 20.23
N LYS A 974 -1.36 -14.62 20.96
CA LYS A 974 -0.41 -15.74 21.14
C LYS A 974 -0.21 -16.04 22.63
N PRO A 975 -0.43 -17.29 23.08
CA PRO A 975 -0.26 -17.66 24.48
C PRO A 975 1.21 -17.57 24.90
N ILE A 976 1.47 -16.98 26.06
CA ILE A 976 2.81 -17.00 26.66
C ILE A 976 2.99 -18.34 27.39
N PRO A 977 3.98 -19.18 27.06
CA PRO A 977 4.10 -20.54 27.61
C PRO A 977 4.22 -20.62 29.13
N THR A 978 4.78 -19.59 29.77
CA THR A 978 4.94 -19.50 31.25
C THR A 978 3.82 -18.72 31.93
N GLY A 979 2.81 -18.26 31.18
CA GLY A 979 1.76 -17.35 31.64
C GLY A 979 0.49 -18.02 32.16
N SER A 980 0.43 -19.36 32.27
CA SER A 980 -0.77 -20.06 32.74
C SER A 980 -0.92 -19.96 34.26
N ILE A 981 -2.06 -19.45 34.74
CA ILE A 981 -2.35 -19.30 36.17
C ILE A 981 -3.35 -20.38 36.59
N THR A 982 -2.91 -21.28 37.49
CA THR A 982 -3.72 -22.43 37.96
C THR A 982 -3.97 -22.44 39.47
N LYS A 983 -3.34 -21.51 40.21
CA LYS A 983 -3.41 -21.41 41.68
C LYS A 983 -3.36 -19.94 42.09
N GLY A 984 -3.86 -19.62 43.29
CA GLY A 984 -3.89 -18.28 43.85
C GLY A 984 -5.31 -17.71 43.96
N GLN A 985 -5.43 -16.54 44.62
CA GLN A 985 -6.73 -15.93 44.93
C GLN A 985 -7.53 -15.55 43.69
N LEU A 986 -6.86 -15.01 42.64
CA LEU A 986 -7.53 -14.70 41.37
C LEU A 986 -8.13 -15.95 40.71
N TYR A 987 -7.40 -17.07 40.72
CA TYR A 987 -7.89 -18.33 40.15
C TYR A 987 -9.08 -18.90 40.96
N GLN A 988 -9.03 -18.77 42.29
CA GLN A 988 -10.13 -19.19 43.17
C GLN A 988 -11.38 -18.36 42.94
N ASN A 989 -11.28 -17.03 43.00
CA ASN A 989 -12.42 -16.12 42.76
C ASN A 989 -13.01 -16.33 41.37
N ALA A 990 -12.17 -16.51 40.34
CA ALA A 990 -12.64 -16.77 38.99
C ALA A 990 -13.35 -18.14 38.88
N SER A 991 -12.85 -19.17 39.57
CA SER A 991 -13.49 -20.49 39.65
C SER A 991 -14.85 -20.43 40.36
N ASP A 992 -14.94 -19.66 41.45
CA ASP A 992 -16.18 -19.45 42.20
C ASP A 992 -17.22 -18.71 41.34
N SER A 993 -16.79 -17.66 40.61
CA SER A 993 -17.65 -16.94 39.67
C SER A 993 -18.11 -17.83 38.49
N LEU A 994 -17.27 -18.74 37.99
CA LEU A 994 -17.69 -19.73 37.00
C LEU A 994 -18.76 -20.67 37.56
N GLY A 995 -18.63 -21.08 38.82
CA GLY A 995 -19.64 -21.87 39.53
C GLY A 995 -20.99 -21.16 39.62
N LEU A 996 -21.00 -19.89 40.02
CA LEU A 996 -22.20 -19.05 40.06
C LEU A 996 -22.83 -18.86 38.68
N PHE A 997 -22.00 -18.67 37.64
CA PHE A 997 -22.46 -18.59 36.26
C PHE A 997 -23.18 -19.87 35.83
N ASN A 998 -22.67 -21.06 36.18
CA ASN A 998 -23.30 -22.34 35.85
C ASN A 998 -24.68 -22.52 36.49
N GLN A 999 -24.81 -22.12 37.76
CA GLN A 999 -26.09 -22.13 38.46
C GLN A 999 -27.10 -21.22 37.74
N ARG A 1000 -26.65 -20.06 37.25
CA ARG A 1000 -27.53 -19.14 36.53
C ARG A 1000 -27.89 -19.62 35.14
N LEU A 1001 -26.93 -20.13 34.38
CA LEU A 1001 -27.14 -20.69 33.04
C LEU A 1001 -28.22 -21.77 33.02
N THR A 1002 -28.20 -22.64 34.03
CA THR A 1002 -29.19 -23.72 34.19
C THR A 1002 -30.52 -23.27 34.80
N SER A 1003 -30.52 -22.19 35.60
CA SER A 1003 -31.74 -21.58 36.12
C SER A 1003 -32.47 -20.68 35.12
N PHE A 1004 -31.80 -20.25 34.04
CA PHE A 1004 -32.30 -19.33 33.02
C PHE A 1004 -33.28 -20.02 32.05
N SER A 1005 -34.27 -20.72 32.59
CA SER A 1005 -35.43 -21.22 31.85
C SER A 1005 -36.62 -20.33 32.19
N HIS A 1006 -37.01 -19.44 31.27
CA HIS A 1006 -38.18 -18.58 31.49
C HIS A 1006 -39.47 -19.41 31.43
N SER A 1007 -40.36 -19.25 32.41
CA SER A 1007 -41.75 -19.68 32.30
C SER A 1007 -42.56 -18.57 31.64
N LEU A 1008 -42.93 -18.73 30.37
CA LEU A 1008 -43.89 -17.86 29.71
C LEU A 1008 -45.31 -18.15 30.23
N PRO A 1009 -46.10 -17.12 30.55
CA PRO A 1009 -47.54 -17.27 30.65
C PRO A 1009 -48.06 -17.61 29.24
N SER A 1010 -48.64 -18.78 29.06
CA SER A 1010 -49.36 -19.06 27.82
C SER A 1010 -50.71 -18.33 27.81
N ARG A 1011 -51.34 -18.25 26.63
CA ARG A 1011 -52.71 -17.73 26.46
C ARG A 1011 -53.74 -18.46 27.35
N ASP A 1012 -53.40 -19.66 27.84
CA ASP A 1012 -54.11 -20.35 28.91
C ASP A 1012 -53.40 -20.17 30.26
N PRO A 1013 -54.10 -19.72 31.32
CA PRO A 1013 -53.54 -19.58 32.67
C PRO A 1013 -53.13 -20.92 33.33
N SER A 1014 -53.36 -22.05 32.65
CA SER A 1014 -53.03 -23.41 33.10
C SER A 1014 -51.76 -23.99 32.47
N SER A 1015 -51.14 -23.32 31.49
CA SER A 1015 -49.93 -23.82 30.82
C SER A 1015 -48.79 -22.78 30.90
N THR A 1016 -47.68 -23.20 31.49
CA THR A 1016 -46.43 -22.42 31.54
C THR A 1016 -45.43 -23.02 30.57
N GLN A 1017 -45.08 -22.27 29.52
CA GLN A 1017 -44.08 -22.72 28.53
C GLN A 1017 -42.69 -22.42 29.09
N ARG A 1018 -41.82 -23.43 29.23
CA ARG A 1018 -40.41 -23.24 29.59
C ARG A 1018 -39.55 -23.26 28.33
N HIS A 1019 -38.77 -22.20 28.09
CA HIS A 1019 -37.75 -22.18 27.05
C HIS A 1019 -36.34 -22.18 27.65
N ASP A 1020 -35.49 -23.08 27.14
CA ASP A 1020 -34.07 -23.13 27.45
C ASP A 1020 -33.28 -22.53 26.27
N TRP A 1021 -32.87 -21.28 26.43
CA TRP A 1021 -32.12 -20.53 25.41
C TRP A 1021 -30.72 -21.10 25.16
N SER A 1022 -30.10 -21.69 26.17
CA SER A 1022 -28.77 -22.32 26.03
C SER A 1022 -28.86 -23.61 25.20
N GLY A 1023 -29.95 -24.36 25.41
CA GLY A 1023 -30.33 -25.50 24.58
C GLY A 1023 -30.59 -25.12 23.12
N LEU A 1024 -31.37 -24.06 22.88
CA LEU A 1024 -31.71 -23.58 21.54
C LEU A 1024 -30.48 -23.11 20.75
N LEU A 1025 -29.57 -22.36 21.40
CA LEU A 1025 -28.32 -21.93 20.77
C LEU A 1025 -27.46 -23.13 20.40
N THR A 1026 -27.41 -24.14 21.27
CA THR A 1026 -26.66 -25.38 21.03
C THR A 1026 -27.28 -26.21 19.91
N SER A 1027 -28.61 -26.30 19.81
CA SER A 1027 -29.28 -27.02 18.73
C SER A 1027 -29.10 -26.31 17.38
N SER A 1028 -29.29 -24.99 17.35
CA SER A 1028 -29.05 -24.16 16.16
C SER A 1028 -27.60 -24.30 15.67
N THR A 1029 -26.62 -24.24 16.58
CA THR A 1029 -25.21 -24.45 16.23
C THR A 1029 -24.95 -25.85 15.70
N TYR A 1030 -25.59 -26.85 16.29
CA TYR A 1030 -25.47 -28.24 15.84
C TYR A 1030 -25.97 -28.39 14.39
N ASP A 1031 -27.07 -27.73 14.05
CA ASP A 1031 -27.62 -27.74 12.70
C ASP A 1031 -26.72 -27.01 11.69
N VAL A 1032 -26.09 -25.91 12.10
CA VAL A 1032 -25.13 -25.16 11.27
C VAL A 1032 -23.85 -25.97 11.02
N LEU A 1033 -23.27 -26.59 12.06
CA LEU A 1033 -22.01 -27.34 11.95
C LEU A 1033 -22.20 -28.73 11.32
N TYR A 1034 -23.37 -29.35 11.50
CA TYR A 1034 -23.65 -30.71 11.05
C TYR A 1034 -25.03 -30.86 10.36
N PRO A 1035 -25.27 -30.14 9.25
CA PRO A 1035 -26.59 -30.07 8.59
C PRO A 1035 -27.09 -31.43 8.06
N ASN A 1036 -26.18 -32.32 7.67
CA ASN A 1036 -26.51 -33.63 7.09
C ASN A 1036 -26.61 -34.77 8.12
N SER A 1037 -26.32 -34.50 9.40
CA SER A 1037 -26.33 -35.54 10.42
C SER A 1037 -27.76 -35.86 10.86
N THR A 1038 -28.13 -37.14 10.87
CA THR A 1038 -29.46 -37.62 11.28
C THR A 1038 -29.45 -38.40 12.59
N GLU A 1039 -28.29 -38.86 13.07
CA GLU A 1039 -28.10 -39.57 14.37
C GLU A 1039 -27.18 -38.83 15.38
N ILE A 1040 -27.52 -38.91 16.68
CA ILE A 1040 -26.84 -38.15 17.75
C ILE A 1040 -25.51 -38.84 18.03
N THR A 1041 -24.40 -38.18 17.74
CA THR A 1041 -23.07 -38.66 18.11
C THR A 1041 -22.52 -37.88 19.31
N SER A 1042 -21.87 -38.62 20.22
CA SER A 1042 -21.26 -38.07 21.44
C SER A 1042 -20.22 -37.00 21.13
N ASP A 1043 -19.40 -37.23 20.12
CA ASP A 1043 -18.28 -36.35 19.78
C ASP A 1043 -18.78 -35.02 19.21
N HIS A 1044 -19.78 -35.05 18.33
CA HIS A 1044 -20.37 -33.82 17.77
C HIS A 1044 -21.11 -33.03 18.86
N LEU A 1045 -21.94 -33.70 19.68
CA LEU A 1045 -22.66 -33.01 20.76
C LEU A 1045 -21.70 -32.40 21.79
N THR A 1046 -20.64 -33.14 22.16
CA THR A 1046 -19.60 -32.63 23.07
C THR A 1046 -18.87 -31.42 22.48
N TYR A 1047 -18.50 -31.49 21.20
CA TYR A 1047 -17.82 -30.39 20.51
C TYR A 1047 -18.69 -29.12 20.44
N VAL A 1048 -19.97 -29.27 20.07
CA VAL A 1048 -20.91 -28.15 19.97
C VAL A 1048 -21.19 -27.54 21.34
N ALA A 1049 -21.49 -28.37 22.35
CA ALA A 1049 -21.73 -27.90 23.71
C ALA A 1049 -20.52 -27.18 24.30
N ARG A 1050 -19.30 -27.70 24.06
CA ARG A 1050 -18.04 -27.05 24.47
C ARG A 1050 -17.84 -25.71 23.79
N THR A 1051 -18.13 -25.62 22.49
CA THR A 1051 -17.98 -24.39 21.70
C THR A 1051 -18.95 -23.30 22.15
N VAL A 1052 -20.23 -23.66 22.36
CA VAL A 1052 -21.25 -22.73 22.86
C VAL A 1052 -20.88 -22.25 24.25
N TYR A 1053 -20.51 -23.17 25.16
CA TYR A 1053 -20.16 -22.83 26.54
C TYR A 1053 -18.97 -21.86 26.63
N ARG A 1054 -17.90 -22.11 25.85
CA ARG A 1054 -16.73 -21.23 25.73
C ARG A 1054 -17.13 -19.80 25.34
N ARG A 1055 -17.92 -19.66 24.27
CA ARG A 1055 -18.34 -18.37 23.71
C ARG A 1055 -19.33 -17.63 24.61
N VAL A 1056 -20.27 -18.33 25.23
CA VAL A 1056 -21.23 -17.71 26.17
C VAL A 1056 -20.50 -17.18 27.40
N PHE A 1057 -19.51 -17.90 27.92
CA PHE A 1057 -18.75 -17.43 29.07
C PHE A 1057 -17.81 -16.26 28.73
N SER A 1058 -17.10 -16.30 27.60
CA SER A 1058 -16.25 -15.16 27.19
C SER A 1058 -17.08 -13.90 26.90
N ALA A 1059 -18.24 -14.05 26.25
CA ALA A 1059 -19.18 -12.95 26.05
C ALA A 1059 -19.76 -12.42 27.38
N HIS A 1060 -20.04 -13.30 28.34
CA HIS A 1060 -20.52 -12.90 29.66
C HIS A 1060 -19.50 -12.02 30.39
N LEU A 1061 -18.23 -12.43 30.40
CA LEU A 1061 -17.18 -11.62 31.03
C LEU A 1061 -16.99 -10.27 30.35
N ALA A 1062 -17.14 -10.21 29.02
CA ALA A 1062 -17.02 -8.97 28.27
C ALA A 1062 -18.14 -7.98 28.59
N LEU A 1063 -19.39 -8.46 28.62
CA LEU A 1063 -20.57 -7.64 28.90
C LEU A 1063 -20.59 -7.13 30.35
N TRP A 1064 -20.09 -7.92 31.29
CA TRP A 1064 -20.15 -7.62 32.72
C TRP A 1064 -18.77 -7.30 33.33
N ARG A 1065 -17.79 -6.91 32.50
CA ARG A 1065 -16.39 -6.72 32.90
C ARG A 1065 -16.23 -5.76 34.08
N ASP A 1066 -17.01 -4.69 34.13
CA ASP A 1066 -16.96 -3.63 35.14
C ASP A 1066 -17.34 -4.13 36.54
N ARG A 1067 -18.04 -5.27 36.63
CA ARG A 1067 -18.44 -5.93 37.89
C ARG A 1067 -17.43 -6.97 38.34
N TYR A 1068 -16.71 -7.58 37.41
CA TYR A 1068 -15.71 -8.60 37.70
C TYR A 1068 -14.31 -8.01 37.90
N LEU A 1069 -14.02 -6.86 37.29
CA LEU A 1069 -12.74 -6.19 37.33
C LEU A 1069 -12.86 -4.82 38.00
N GLU A 1070 -11.93 -4.53 38.91
CA GLU A 1070 -11.88 -3.23 39.59
C GLU A 1070 -11.22 -2.16 38.69
N HIS A 1071 -11.90 -1.03 38.54
CA HIS A 1071 -11.42 0.11 37.76
C HIS A 1071 -10.24 0.82 38.43
N VAL A 1072 -9.26 1.23 37.63
CA VAL A 1072 -8.20 2.15 38.05
C VAL A 1072 -8.79 3.58 38.03
N PRO A 1073 -8.66 4.38 39.10
CA PRO A 1073 -9.20 5.74 39.14
C PRO A 1073 -8.69 6.59 37.97
N SER A 1074 -9.57 7.33 37.28
CA SER A 1074 -9.23 8.06 36.03
C SER A 1074 -8.09 9.07 36.16
N LYS A 1075 -7.81 9.57 37.38
CA LYS A 1075 -6.68 10.46 37.69
C LYS A 1075 -5.32 9.74 37.75
N GLN A 1076 -5.28 8.41 37.67
CA GLN A 1076 -4.09 7.56 37.77
C GLN A 1076 -3.96 6.60 36.58
N ALA A 1077 -4.27 7.05 35.36
CA ALA A 1077 -4.07 6.23 34.15
C ALA A 1077 -2.58 5.80 34.03
N VAL A 1078 -2.29 4.53 34.33
CA VAL A 1078 -0.92 4.00 34.26
C VAL A 1078 -0.63 3.62 32.81
N PRO A 1079 0.33 4.28 32.13
CA PRO A 1079 0.72 3.89 30.78
C PRO A 1079 1.35 2.50 30.81
N VAL A 1080 0.95 1.66 29.86
CA VAL A 1080 1.48 0.31 29.67
C VAL A 1080 2.48 0.37 28.51
N PRO A 1081 3.64 -0.31 28.58
CA PRO A 1081 4.50 -0.45 27.42
C PRO A 1081 3.74 -1.19 26.32
N ALA A 1082 3.37 -0.45 25.28
CA ALA A 1082 2.74 -0.97 24.08
C ALA A 1082 3.61 -0.64 22.87
N THR A 1083 3.53 -1.48 21.85
CA THR A 1083 4.14 -1.19 20.55
C THR A 1083 3.03 -0.88 19.56
N ALA A 1084 2.98 0.36 19.05
CA ALA A 1084 2.16 0.66 17.90
C ALA A 1084 2.82 0.05 16.65
N ILE A 1085 1.99 -0.60 15.84
CA ILE A 1085 2.34 -1.31 14.62
C ILE A 1085 1.62 -0.56 13.51
N GLU A 1086 2.42 0.14 12.71
CA GLU A 1086 1.95 0.84 11.51
C GLU A 1086 2.51 0.09 10.30
N SER A 1087 1.63 -0.40 9.44
CA SER A 1087 2.01 -0.98 8.16
C SER A 1087 1.93 0.09 7.08
N LEU A 1088 3.09 0.48 6.55
CA LEU A 1088 3.18 1.51 5.52
C LEU A 1088 3.85 0.94 4.29
N TRP A 1089 3.29 1.29 3.14
CA TRP A 1089 3.83 0.91 1.85
C TRP A 1089 5.00 1.82 1.48
N GLY A 1090 6.14 1.21 1.09
CA GLY A 1090 7.32 1.98 0.68
C GLY A 1090 8.17 1.26 -0.35
N LEU A 1091 8.83 2.05 -1.19
CA LEU A 1091 9.91 1.58 -2.07
C LEU A 1091 11.18 1.44 -1.23
N THR A 1092 11.60 0.21 -0.98
CA THR A 1092 12.77 -0.07 -0.15
C THR A 1092 14.00 -0.32 -1.03
N PRO A 1093 15.15 0.29 -0.71
CA PRO A 1093 16.35 0.03 -1.46
C PRO A 1093 16.90 -1.37 -1.16
N SER A 1094 17.04 -2.21 -2.19
CA SER A 1094 17.61 -3.54 -2.06
C SER A 1094 19.09 -3.48 -1.67
N LYS A 1095 19.39 -3.96 -0.45
CA LYS A 1095 20.76 -3.95 0.11
C LYS A 1095 21.74 -4.70 -0.79
N VAL A 1096 21.32 -5.84 -1.36
CA VAL A 1096 22.17 -6.67 -2.22
C VAL A 1096 22.49 -5.95 -3.53
N LEU A 1097 21.49 -5.32 -4.15
CA LEU A 1097 21.68 -4.58 -5.40
C LEU A 1097 22.54 -3.33 -5.19
N ILE A 1098 22.35 -2.59 -4.10
CA ILE A 1098 23.21 -1.44 -3.77
C ILE A 1098 24.67 -1.85 -3.64
N VAL A 1099 24.96 -2.91 -2.87
CA VAL A 1099 26.34 -3.38 -2.70
C VAL A 1099 26.94 -3.79 -4.05
N ALA A 1100 26.17 -4.49 -4.89
CA ALA A 1100 26.60 -4.87 -6.23
C ALA A 1100 26.91 -3.64 -7.10
N ILE A 1101 26.03 -2.62 -7.08
CA ILE A 1101 26.21 -1.36 -7.81
C ILE A 1101 27.44 -0.60 -7.33
N ILE A 1102 27.65 -0.48 -6.02
CA ILE A 1102 28.84 0.17 -5.45
C ILE A 1102 30.10 -0.56 -5.89
N CYS A 1103 30.12 -1.90 -5.84
CA CYS A 1103 31.25 -2.70 -6.32
C CYS A 1103 31.53 -2.44 -7.81
N LEU A 1104 30.50 -2.41 -8.66
CA LEU A 1104 30.64 -2.13 -10.10
C LEU A 1104 31.16 -0.72 -10.38
N VAL A 1105 30.63 0.30 -9.69
CA VAL A 1105 31.12 1.69 -9.81
C VAL A 1105 32.57 1.81 -9.30
N CYS A 1106 32.96 1.08 -8.26
CA CYS A 1106 34.35 1.00 -7.82
C CYS A 1106 35.26 0.37 -8.88
N VAL A 1107 34.79 -0.67 -9.57
CA VAL A 1107 35.52 -1.28 -10.70
C VAL A 1107 35.66 -0.27 -11.84
N ASP A 1108 34.60 0.46 -12.19
CA ASP A 1108 34.61 1.48 -13.25
C ASP A 1108 35.59 2.62 -12.95
N THR A 1109 35.53 3.17 -11.74
CA THR A 1109 36.44 4.24 -11.29
C THR A 1109 37.88 3.76 -11.25
N SER A 1110 38.14 2.55 -10.74
CA SER A 1110 39.48 1.95 -10.74
C SER A 1110 40.02 1.74 -12.16
N ALA A 1111 39.17 1.34 -13.10
CA ALA A 1111 39.55 1.17 -14.50
C ALA A 1111 39.89 2.50 -15.16
N LEU A 1112 39.12 3.55 -14.91
CA LEU A 1112 39.42 4.91 -15.41
C LEU A 1112 40.74 5.44 -14.85
N VAL A 1113 40.98 5.29 -13.54
CA VAL A 1113 42.25 5.68 -12.90
C VAL A 1113 43.43 4.88 -13.45
N ALA A 1114 43.27 3.56 -13.62
CA ALA A 1114 44.31 2.71 -14.21
C ALA A 1114 44.63 3.13 -15.65
N VAL A 1115 43.63 3.45 -16.46
CA VAL A 1115 43.81 3.97 -17.81
C VAL A 1115 44.58 5.29 -17.79
N PHE A 1116 44.19 6.21 -16.92
CA PHE A 1116 44.86 7.49 -16.78
C PHE A 1116 46.34 7.29 -16.42
N ILE A 1117 46.66 6.55 -15.36
CA ILE A 1117 48.04 6.30 -14.91
C ILE A 1117 48.87 5.60 -16.01
N LEU A 1118 48.34 4.57 -16.65
CA LEU A 1118 49.09 3.76 -17.62
C LEU A 1118 49.24 4.41 -19.01
N ARG A 1119 48.49 5.47 -19.32
CA ARG A 1119 48.49 6.11 -20.65
C ARG A 1119 48.77 7.61 -20.62
N PHE A 1120 48.80 8.25 -19.46
CA PHE A 1120 49.17 9.65 -19.34
C PHE A 1120 50.55 9.92 -19.96
N ASN A 1121 50.61 10.89 -20.88
CA ASN A 1121 51.82 11.35 -21.56
C ASN A 1121 52.64 10.30 -22.34
N ARG A 1122 52.06 9.12 -22.64
CA ARG A 1122 52.75 8.04 -23.38
C ARG A 1122 52.91 8.32 -24.88
N PHE A 1123 51.94 8.99 -25.51
CA PHE A 1123 52.03 9.35 -26.93
C PHE A 1123 52.79 10.67 -27.09
N LYS A 1124 53.96 10.63 -27.75
CA LYS A 1124 54.88 11.78 -27.89
C LYS A 1124 54.75 12.54 -29.22
N GLY A 1125 53.87 12.11 -30.12
CA GLY A 1125 53.71 12.69 -31.45
C GLY A 1125 53.14 14.11 -31.42
N LEU A 1126 53.54 14.97 -32.38
CA LEU A 1126 53.05 16.35 -32.49
C LEU A 1126 51.53 16.44 -32.76
N ARG A 1127 50.99 15.41 -33.42
CA ARG A 1127 49.55 15.23 -33.70
C ARG A 1127 49.17 13.76 -33.59
N THR A 1128 47.94 13.51 -33.21
CA THR A 1128 47.39 12.15 -33.25
C THR A 1128 46.79 11.86 -34.63
N PRO A 1129 47.19 10.79 -35.34
CA PRO A 1129 46.69 10.43 -36.66
C PRO A 1129 45.25 9.88 -36.58
N ARG A 1130 44.30 10.79 -36.36
CA ARG A 1130 42.86 10.50 -36.17
C ARG A 1130 42.05 10.57 -37.46
N SER A 1131 42.61 11.13 -38.52
CA SER A 1131 41.98 11.30 -39.83
C SER A 1131 43.00 11.12 -40.95
N ILE A 1132 42.54 10.86 -42.17
CA ILE A 1132 43.40 10.68 -43.36
C ILE A 1132 44.32 11.88 -43.55
N GLY A 1133 43.80 13.11 -43.46
CA GLY A 1133 44.61 14.33 -43.61
C GLY A 1133 45.67 14.52 -42.52
N SER A 1134 45.48 13.94 -41.33
CA SER A 1134 46.49 13.92 -40.26
C SER A 1134 47.47 12.75 -40.35
N LEU A 1135 47.09 11.65 -41.01
CA LEU A 1135 47.97 10.51 -41.23
C LEU A 1135 48.86 10.73 -42.46
N MET A 1136 48.29 11.31 -43.53
CA MET A 1136 48.91 11.48 -44.84
C MET A 1136 50.31 12.08 -44.80
N PRO A 1137 50.60 13.19 -44.07
CA PRO A 1137 51.96 13.73 -44.05
C PRO A 1137 52.97 12.86 -43.31
N PHE A 1138 52.56 11.90 -42.47
CA PHE A 1138 53.49 10.94 -41.84
C PHE A 1138 53.86 9.79 -42.79
N VAL A 1139 53.09 9.56 -43.84
CA VAL A 1139 53.22 8.38 -44.72
C VAL A 1139 53.85 8.75 -46.06
N VAL A 1140 53.44 9.87 -46.66
CA VAL A 1140 53.65 10.22 -48.08
C VAL A 1140 55.12 10.39 -48.53
N GLY A 1141 56.10 10.36 -47.63
CA GLY A 1141 57.53 10.36 -47.98
C GLY A 1141 58.36 9.34 -47.23
N GLY A 1142 57.77 8.19 -46.86
CA GLY A 1142 58.49 7.01 -46.35
C GLY A 1142 58.44 5.86 -47.35
N SER A 1143 59.40 4.94 -47.28
CA SER A 1143 59.51 3.78 -48.17
C SER A 1143 58.34 2.79 -48.01
N PHE A 1144 57.79 2.70 -46.80
CA PHE A 1144 56.59 1.91 -46.54
C PHE A 1144 55.37 2.35 -47.40
N ALA A 1145 55.25 3.64 -47.71
CA ALA A 1145 54.10 4.15 -48.45
C ALA A 1145 54.14 3.83 -49.95
N THR A 1146 55.34 3.74 -50.53
CA THR A 1146 55.53 3.30 -51.91
C THR A 1146 55.16 1.83 -52.05
N ASP A 1147 55.62 1.00 -51.11
CA ASP A 1147 55.34 -0.45 -51.09
C ASP A 1147 53.85 -0.74 -50.89
N CYS A 1148 53.13 0.10 -50.14
CA CYS A 1148 51.68 -0.02 -49.98
C CYS A 1148 50.88 0.29 -51.26
N GLY A 1149 51.47 0.95 -52.26
CA GLY A 1149 50.82 1.28 -53.54
C GLY A 1149 50.34 0.03 -54.28
N ASP A 1150 51.20 -0.98 -54.35
CA ASP A 1150 50.94 -2.24 -55.04
C ASP A 1150 50.00 -3.16 -54.23
N MET A 1151 49.85 -2.87 -52.94
CA MET A 1151 48.95 -3.60 -52.05
C MET A 1151 47.48 -3.18 -52.16
N TYR A 1152 47.16 -2.14 -52.96
CA TYR A 1152 45.78 -1.74 -53.19
C TYR A 1152 45.03 -2.90 -53.86
N ASP A 1153 45.44 -3.41 -55.01
CA ASP A 1153 44.62 -4.39 -55.75
C ASP A 1153 44.48 -5.79 -55.08
N LEU A 1154 45.13 -6.02 -53.93
CA LEU A 1154 45.04 -7.23 -53.11
C LEU A 1154 43.79 -7.24 -52.20
N THR A 1155 43.24 -8.43 -51.97
CA THR A 1155 42.20 -8.61 -50.93
C THR A 1155 42.75 -8.40 -49.52
N GLU A 1156 41.88 -8.20 -48.52
CA GLU A 1156 42.30 -7.99 -47.12
C GLU A 1156 43.14 -9.17 -46.60
N ASP A 1157 42.72 -10.40 -46.90
CA ASP A 1157 43.41 -11.62 -46.45
C ASP A 1157 44.76 -11.82 -47.15
N GLU A 1158 44.84 -11.57 -48.47
CA GLU A 1158 46.09 -11.61 -49.24
C GLU A 1158 47.10 -10.57 -48.75
N ARG A 1159 46.64 -9.33 -48.50
CA ARG A 1159 47.49 -8.26 -47.97
C ARG A 1159 48.01 -8.60 -46.58
N HIS A 1160 47.16 -9.17 -45.72
CA HIS A 1160 47.58 -9.60 -44.40
C HIS A 1160 48.60 -10.74 -44.47
N ALA A 1161 48.40 -11.73 -45.34
CA ALA A 1161 49.36 -12.80 -45.56
C ALA A 1161 50.71 -12.27 -46.07
N LEU A 1162 50.69 -11.33 -47.01
CA LEU A 1162 51.89 -10.68 -47.55
C LEU A 1162 52.69 -9.95 -46.46
N LEU A 1163 52.04 -9.07 -45.70
CA LEU A 1163 52.69 -8.30 -44.63
C LEU A 1163 53.18 -9.19 -43.48
N LEU A 1164 52.53 -10.32 -43.23
CA LEU A 1164 53.02 -11.32 -42.26
C LEU A 1164 54.22 -12.10 -42.80
N SER A 1165 54.25 -12.40 -44.10
CA SER A 1165 55.35 -13.13 -44.74
C SER A 1165 56.66 -12.33 -44.81
N GLN A 1166 56.55 -10.99 -44.87
CA GLN A 1166 57.72 -10.09 -44.96
C GLN A 1166 58.47 -9.92 -43.62
N ASP A 1167 57.87 -10.27 -42.48
CA ASP A 1167 58.40 -10.13 -41.10
C ASP A 1167 59.16 -8.83 -40.77
N ARG A 1168 58.82 -7.72 -41.46
CA ARG A 1168 59.47 -6.42 -41.25
C ARG A 1168 58.99 -5.76 -39.95
N ARG A 1169 59.87 -4.92 -39.39
CA ARG A 1169 59.59 -4.11 -38.19
C ARG A 1169 59.29 -2.67 -38.58
N TYR A 1170 58.36 -2.06 -37.86
CA TYR A 1170 57.84 -0.73 -38.17
C TYR A 1170 57.99 0.22 -36.99
N ARG A 1171 58.20 1.50 -37.30
CA ARG A 1171 58.33 2.58 -36.31
C ARG A 1171 57.65 3.86 -36.78
N LEU A 1172 57.02 4.56 -35.84
CA LEU A 1172 56.52 5.93 -36.00
C LEU A 1172 57.38 6.85 -35.14
N GLY A 1173 58.18 7.72 -35.75
CA GLY A 1173 59.11 8.57 -35.00
C GLY A 1173 59.90 9.51 -35.91
N GLU A 1174 60.97 10.08 -35.34
CA GLU A 1174 61.95 10.88 -36.08
C GLU A 1174 62.89 9.96 -36.85
N PHE A 1175 62.98 10.20 -38.16
CA PHE A 1175 63.90 9.58 -39.10
C PHE A 1175 64.87 10.66 -39.61
N ALA A 1176 66.15 10.31 -39.76
CA ALA A 1176 67.14 11.22 -40.33
C ALA A 1176 66.89 11.34 -41.85
N GLY A 1177 66.47 12.52 -42.32
CA GLY A 1177 66.30 12.81 -43.75
C GLY A 1177 67.35 13.81 -44.26
N GLU A 1178 67.54 13.88 -45.58
CA GLU A 1178 68.50 14.80 -46.25
C GLU A 1178 68.28 16.29 -45.92
N THR A 1179 67.12 16.66 -45.36
CA THR A 1179 66.71 18.04 -45.03
C THR A 1179 66.49 18.28 -43.52
N GLY A 1180 66.93 17.36 -42.66
CA GLY A 1180 66.79 17.39 -41.20
C GLY A 1180 65.94 16.24 -40.63
N ASP A 1181 65.78 16.17 -39.30
CA ASP A 1181 64.98 15.12 -38.64
C ASP A 1181 63.49 15.23 -39.05
N GLN A 1182 62.98 14.15 -39.66
CA GLN A 1182 61.63 14.06 -40.19
C GLN A 1182 60.77 13.11 -39.36
N TRP A 1183 59.63 13.59 -38.86
CA TRP A 1183 58.61 12.72 -38.28
C TRP A 1183 57.89 11.93 -39.39
N GLY A 1184 57.86 10.60 -39.31
CA GLY A 1184 57.25 9.73 -40.30
C GLY A 1184 56.89 8.35 -39.75
N LEU A 1185 56.18 7.56 -40.57
CA LEU A 1185 55.94 6.13 -40.39
C LEU A 1185 56.74 5.38 -41.45
N ASP A 1186 57.71 4.58 -41.03
CA ASP A 1186 58.54 3.78 -41.95
C ASP A 1186 59.04 2.48 -41.28
N TYR A 1187 59.83 1.69 -42.02
CA TYR A 1187 60.52 0.52 -41.47
C TYR A 1187 61.53 0.92 -40.37
N ASP A 1188 61.73 0.06 -39.36
CA ASP A 1188 62.74 0.28 -38.31
C ASP A 1188 64.04 -0.43 -38.72
N ASP A 1189 64.90 0.27 -39.45
CA ASP A 1189 66.14 -0.27 -40.04
C ASP A 1189 67.25 -0.61 -39.03
N ARG A 1190 66.97 -0.54 -37.72
CA ARG A 1190 67.86 -1.02 -36.66
C ARG A 1190 68.06 -2.55 -36.67
N HIS A 1191 67.52 -3.24 -37.67
CA HIS A 1191 67.62 -4.68 -37.86
C HIS A 1191 68.07 -5.10 -39.26
N HIS A 1192 68.95 -4.35 -39.93
CA HIS A 1192 69.91 -5.02 -40.79
C HIS A 1192 71.02 -5.59 -39.90
N PRO A 1193 71.02 -6.90 -39.55
CA PRO A 1193 72.29 -7.55 -39.36
C PRO A 1193 72.99 -7.48 -40.72
N SER A 1194 74.18 -6.91 -40.71
CA SER A 1194 75.22 -7.05 -41.72
C SER A 1194 75.62 -8.52 -41.86
N GLU A 1195 74.70 -9.37 -42.30
CA GLU A 1195 74.95 -10.79 -42.57
C GLU A 1195 74.96 -11.10 -44.07
N ILE A 1196 74.53 -10.16 -44.94
CA ILE A 1196 74.62 -10.35 -46.40
C ILE A 1196 75.98 -9.87 -46.95
N GLU A 1197 76.66 -8.92 -46.31
CA GLU A 1197 78.02 -8.50 -46.72
C GLU A 1197 79.13 -9.44 -46.21
N LEU A 1198 78.86 -10.35 -45.28
CA LEU A 1198 79.86 -11.33 -44.81
C LEU A 1198 79.88 -12.64 -45.62
N ASP A 1199 78.81 -13.00 -46.33
CA ASP A 1199 78.78 -14.20 -47.18
C ASP A 1199 79.36 -13.96 -48.59
N GLU A 1200 79.37 -12.73 -49.10
CA GLU A 1200 80.16 -12.38 -50.30
C GLU A 1200 81.66 -12.22 -50.01
N LEU A 1201 82.05 -11.84 -48.79
CA LEU A 1201 83.47 -11.80 -48.38
C LEU A 1201 84.03 -13.17 -47.94
N ARG A 1202 83.17 -14.15 -47.63
CA ARG A 1202 83.57 -15.55 -47.36
C ARG A 1202 83.67 -16.43 -48.62
N SER A 1203 83.17 -15.97 -49.76
CA SER A 1203 83.29 -16.66 -51.04
C SER A 1203 84.41 -16.10 -51.94
N ALA A 1204 85.12 -15.07 -51.47
CA ALA A 1204 86.26 -14.44 -52.15
C ALA A 1204 87.59 -14.49 -51.36
N MET A 1205 87.63 -15.23 -50.24
CA MET A 1205 88.85 -15.74 -49.57
C MET A 1205 88.79 -17.26 -49.56
#